data_AF-A0A954ALX7-F1
#
_entry.id   AF-A0A954ALX7-F1
#
_cell.length_a   1.000
_cell.length_b   1.000
_cell.length_c   1.000
_cell.angle_alpha   90.00
_cell.angle_beta   90.00
_cell.angle_gamma   90.00
#
_symmetry.space_group_name_H-M   'P 1'
#
loop_
_entity.id
_entity.type
_entity.pdbx_description
1 polymer ?
#
loop_
_entity_poly.entity_id
_entity_poly.type
_entity_poly.pdbx_seq_one_letter_code
_entity_poly.pdbx_strand_id
1 'polypeptide(L)'
;MPPPNPEGDTHPEPTSTAGTSEQVIDRDQVVARHAHLETVRAQLAAHFVGIDEVIEELIEAVRVWYVLPQVLTRPVIINLWGMTGVGKTDLVRQFVRAIGYQERFAEVELHTSDSDYFSTSVADVFESHDIVDGQPAIVLFDEVQRFASRDDEGKPIRTSNFIDFWELLSDGKLARRRRTDIDYQLADMLFEIEERRSSKDKDEDSDGDSMDDRVGTWQGQRLKRALGLRMRLEDIARMRQEDIVRLIQKKKVDKSAYEPVDHSKTLIFISGNLDDAFTMASETTEADVDADIFHAFASKVTLVDIKRSLSRRFRPEQVARFGNVHILSKSLSKAHFEELIRREFARIALRTRERCGLTLSIDESIERLVYRNGVYPVQGVRPLFSSIGDIVESNLAFFVCDALMQRAVSIALSYDEANAALRARLEGGSLERPVDVERPFVGRLDKVRRRNVADVRANVCVHEAGHAAVYALEFGLATLQLTVRVASTETNGFSFSHEFHPTKTSLLRQVRVLLAGGIAEELVFGIDQTSTGRVADRRQATRIAIDHFRTYGFDPAFRAYYGLEDEYEMDRSRTDTAIEALLARLETETRTLLESNLAFVTNLAASLETAGMLDAAAVASIAAAHGVACRVESEHYLDVSGYREQLEQKRGS
;
A
#
# COMPACT_ATOMS: atom_id res chain seq x y z
N MET A 1 -15.70 35.17 -62.43
CA MET A 1 -14.84 36.15 -61.72
C MET A 1 -15.71 36.79 -60.66
N PRO A 2 -15.37 36.79 -59.35
CA PRO A 2 -14.03 36.79 -58.72
C PRO A 2 -13.84 35.57 -57.75
N PRO A 3 -12.93 35.59 -56.74
CA PRO A 3 -11.62 34.92 -56.69
C PRO A 3 -11.58 33.60 -55.85
N PRO A 4 -10.46 32.83 -55.91
CA PRO A 4 -10.33 31.52 -55.25
C PRO A 4 -9.89 31.64 -53.78
N ASN A 5 -10.35 30.69 -52.96
CA ASN A 5 -9.92 30.47 -51.56
C ASN A 5 -8.43 30.10 -51.48
N PRO A 6 -7.67 30.62 -50.49
CA PRO A 6 -6.33 30.12 -50.20
C PRO A 6 -6.36 28.91 -49.26
N GLU A 7 -5.55 27.91 -49.61
CA GLU A 7 -4.67 27.10 -48.76
C GLU A 7 -5.33 26.36 -47.57
N GLY A 8 -5.50 25.03 -47.53
CA GLY A 8 -4.67 23.98 -48.11
C GLY A 8 -3.53 23.60 -47.15
N ASP A 9 -3.87 23.30 -45.89
CA ASP A 9 -2.91 22.89 -44.85
C ASP A 9 -2.27 21.54 -45.23
N THR A 10 -1.03 21.60 -45.69
CA THR A 10 -0.23 20.44 -46.09
C THR A 10 0.30 19.75 -44.85
N HIS A 11 -0.27 18.58 -44.52
CA HIS A 11 0.40 17.59 -43.69
C HIS A 11 1.74 17.19 -44.33
N PRO A 12 2.88 17.20 -43.61
CA PRO A 12 4.11 16.63 -44.14
C PRO A 12 4.04 15.10 -44.00
N GLU A 13 3.97 14.41 -45.14
CA GLU A 13 4.32 12.99 -45.22
C GLU A 13 5.80 12.80 -44.89
N PRO A 14 6.20 11.80 -44.07
CA PRO A 14 7.60 11.51 -43.86
C PRO A 14 8.12 10.65 -45.01
N THR A 15 8.88 11.26 -45.91
CA THR A 15 9.67 10.56 -46.93
C THR A 15 10.75 9.70 -46.28
N SER A 16 10.67 8.41 -46.56
CA SER A 16 11.69 7.38 -46.33
C SER A 16 13.00 7.71 -47.05
N THR A 17 14.06 7.93 -46.27
CA THR A 17 15.44 7.68 -46.73
C THR A 17 16.20 6.96 -45.63
N ALA A 18 16.57 5.71 -45.93
CA ALA A 18 17.48 4.89 -45.14
C ALA A 18 18.87 5.53 -45.13
N GLY A 19 19.32 5.95 -43.96
CA GLY A 19 20.66 6.37 -43.64
C GLY A 19 20.79 6.37 -42.13
N THR A 20 21.84 5.74 -41.60
CA THR A 20 22.22 5.71 -40.18
C THR A 20 22.12 7.11 -39.55
N SER A 21 20.99 7.41 -38.92
CA SER A 21 20.79 8.65 -38.18
C SER A 21 21.35 8.46 -36.77
N GLU A 22 22.43 9.16 -36.45
CA GLU A 22 22.71 9.55 -35.08
C GLU A 22 21.41 10.10 -34.49
N GLN A 23 20.88 9.48 -33.42
CA GLN A 23 19.67 9.95 -32.75
C GLN A 23 20.00 11.28 -32.06
N VAL A 24 19.94 12.37 -32.81
CA VAL A 24 20.08 13.72 -32.27
C VAL A 24 18.90 13.93 -31.32
N ILE A 25 19.22 14.11 -30.04
CA ILE A 25 18.23 14.41 -29.01
C ILE A 25 17.61 15.77 -29.33
N ASP A 26 16.31 15.78 -29.62
CA ASP A 26 15.53 16.99 -29.82
C ASP A 26 15.35 17.71 -28.46
N ARG A 27 15.99 18.88 -28.32
CA ARG A 27 15.96 19.66 -27.09
C ARG A 27 14.57 20.24 -26.82
N ASP A 28 13.81 20.59 -27.85
CA ASP A 28 12.47 21.16 -27.68
C ASP A 28 11.50 20.09 -27.20
N GLN A 29 11.62 18.86 -27.73
CA GLN A 29 10.85 17.71 -27.25
C GLN A 29 11.19 17.36 -25.78
N VAL A 30 12.46 17.45 -25.39
CA VAL A 30 12.91 17.23 -24.00
C VAL A 30 12.27 18.24 -23.05
N VAL A 31 12.32 19.53 -23.40
CA VAL A 31 11.71 20.60 -22.58
C VAL A 31 10.19 20.43 -22.49
N ALA A 32 9.53 20.11 -23.60
CA ALA A 32 8.08 19.88 -23.63
C ALA A 32 7.67 18.70 -22.74
N ARG A 33 8.38 17.57 -22.80
CA ARG A 33 8.11 16.41 -21.93
C ARG A 33 8.35 16.70 -20.46
N HIS A 34 9.40 17.46 -20.14
CA HIS A 34 9.66 17.90 -18.78
C HIS A 34 8.53 18.78 -18.25
N ALA A 35 8.09 19.78 -19.02
CA ALA A 35 6.98 20.66 -18.63
C ALA A 35 5.65 19.88 -18.47
N HIS A 36 5.41 18.88 -19.33
CA HIS A 36 4.27 17.99 -19.17
C HIS A 36 4.35 17.19 -17.87
N LEU A 37 5.52 16.66 -17.51
CA LEU A 37 5.70 15.91 -16.26
C LEU A 37 5.45 16.78 -15.02
N GLU A 38 5.84 18.06 -15.03
CA GLU A 38 5.49 19.02 -13.97
C GLU A 38 3.99 19.27 -13.85
N THR A 39 3.28 19.28 -14.98
CA THR A 39 1.81 19.38 -14.99
C THR A 39 1.18 18.13 -14.38
N VAL A 40 1.69 16.95 -14.74
CA VAL A 40 1.25 15.67 -14.17
C VAL A 40 1.50 15.61 -12.66
N ARG A 41 2.67 16.08 -12.19
CA ARG A 41 2.98 16.19 -10.76
C ARG A 41 1.91 16.99 -10.01
N ALA A 42 1.56 18.17 -10.52
CA ALA A 42 0.51 19.01 -9.93
C ALA A 42 -0.88 18.35 -9.96
N GLN A 43 -1.21 17.63 -11.03
CA GLN A 43 -2.47 16.89 -11.13
C GLN A 43 -2.55 15.75 -10.10
N LEU A 44 -1.47 14.99 -9.91
CA LEU A 44 -1.42 13.91 -8.92
C LEU A 44 -1.51 14.46 -7.49
N ALA A 45 -0.78 15.53 -7.16
CA ALA A 45 -0.84 16.17 -5.85
C ALA A 45 -2.24 16.74 -5.54
N ALA A 46 -2.96 17.23 -6.55
CA ALA A 46 -4.35 17.66 -6.40
C ALA A 46 -5.33 16.49 -6.20
N HIS A 47 -5.04 15.32 -6.78
CA HIS A 47 -5.91 14.15 -6.70
C HIS A 47 -5.79 13.42 -5.35
N PHE A 48 -4.56 13.16 -4.92
CA PHE A 48 -4.28 12.41 -3.70
C PHE A 48 -4.21 13.31 -2.46
N VAL A 49 -4.22 12.69 -1.28
CA VAL A 49 -4.10 13.38 0.02
C VAL A 49 -3.05 12.64 0.84
N GLY A 50 -2.07 13.37 1.37
CA GLY A 50 -1.11 12.83 2.35
C GLY A 50 -0.02 11.93 1.78
N ILE A 51 0.19 11.93 0.46
CA ILE A 51 1.23 11.14 -0.22
C ILE A 51 2.14 12.01 -1.12
N ASP A 52 2.26 13.30 -0.82
CA ASP A 52 3.03 14.24 -1.65
C ASP A 52 4.50 13.82 -1.81
N GLU A 53 5.14 13.34 -0.74
CA GLU A 53 6.51 12.82 -0.78
C GLU A 53 6.66 11.64 -1.76
N VAL A 54 5.68 10.73 -1.77
CA VAL A 54 5.64 9.56 -2.67
C VAL A 54 5.50 9.99 -4.12
N ILE A 55 4.68 11.02 -4.37
CA ILE A 55 4.50 11.60 -5.72
C ILE A 55 5.80 12.25 -6.20
N GLU A 56 6.48 13.02 -5.35
CA GLU A 56 7.76 13.65 -5.70
C GLU A 56 8.84 12.59 -6.01
N GLU A 57 8.99 11.57 -5.16
CA GLU A 57 9.92 10.47 -5.40
C GLU A 57 9.59 9.70 -6.70
N LEU A 58 8.30 9.49 -6.98
CA LEU A 58 7.84 8.85 -8.20
C LEU A 58 8.21 9.68 -9.43
N ILE A 59 7.89 10.98 -9.42
CA ILE A 59 8.15 11.88 -10.55
C ILE A 59 9.64 11.98 -10.84
N GLU A 60 10.48 12.06 -9.80
CA GLU A 60 11.93 12.06 -9.94
C GLU A 60 12.44 10.74 -10.54
N ALA A 61 11.94 9.60 -10.09
CA ALA A 61 12.33 8.28 -10.57
C ALA A 61 11.95 8.04 -12.04
N VAL A 62 10.79 8.53 -12.49
CA VAL A 62 10.33 8.36 -13.89
C VAL A 62 10.88 9.42 -14.84
N ARG A 63 11.47 10.52 -14.33
CA ARG A 63 11.86 11.68 -15.13
C ARG A 63 12.73 11.31 -16.33
N VAL A 64 13.79 10.54 -16.11
CA VAL A 64 14.73 10.15 -17.19
C VAL A 64 14.03 9.25 -18.22
N TRP A 65 13.21 8.31 -17.75
CA TRP A 65 12.44 7.42 -18.62
C TRP A 65 11.45 8.17 -19.51
N TYR A 66 10.74 9.14 -18.94
CA TYR A 66 9.72 9.88 -19.68
C TYR A 66 10.34 10.88 -20.66
N VAL A 67 11.32 11.66 -20.19
CA VAL A 67 11.90 12.75 -20.95
C VAL A 67 12.86 12.23 -22.03
N LEU A 68 13.72 11.26 -21.67
CA LEU A 68 14.85 10.83 -22.48
C LEU A 68 15.04 9.30 -22.51
N PRO A 69 14.03 8.50 -22.91
CA PRO A 69 14.10 7.04 -22.88
C PRO A 69 15.24 6.45 -23.73
N GLN A 70 15.75 7.18 -24.72
CA GLN A 70 16.84 6.71 -25.60
C GLN A 70 18.19 6.53 -24.91
N VAL A 71 18.42 7.13 -23.74
CA VAL A 71 19.68 6.92 -22.98
C VAL A 71 19.64 5.70 -22.06
N LEU A 72 18.47 5.09 -21.90
CA LEU A 72 18.30 3.93 -21.05
C LEU A 72 18.89 2.69 -21.72
N THR A 73 19.72 1.97 -20.96
CA THR A 73 20.29 0.67 -21.37
C THR A 73 19.67 -0.50 -20.60
N ARG A 74 18.83 -0.21 -19.61
CA ARG A 74 18.09 -1.16 -18.76
C ARG A 74 16.74 -0.55 -18.37
N PRO A 75 15.73 -1.39 -18.11
CA PRO A 75 14.43 -0.92 -17.66
C PRO A 75 14.56 -0.14 -16.35
N VAL A 76 13.69 0.87 -16.18
CA VAL A 76 13.58 1.59 -14.92
C VAL A 76 12.63 0.81 -14.02
N ILE A 77 13.13 0.35 -12.87
CA ILE A 77 12.36 -0.43 -11.91
C ILE A 77 12.07 0.46 -10.70
N ILE A 78 10.78 0.63 -10.39
CA ILE A 78 10.28 1.41 -9.25
C ILE A 78 9.44 0.48 -8.38
N ASN A 79 9.86 0.31 -7.13
CA ASN A 79 9.14 -0.52 -6.18
C ASN A 79 8.31 0.34 -5.24
N LEU A 80 7.01 0.08 -5.17
CA LEU A 80 6.05 0.74 -4.29
C LEU A 80 5.70 -0.22 -3.15
N TRP A 81 6.12 0.11 -1.94
CA TRP A 81 5.86 -0.68 -0.74
C TRP A 81 4.96 0.09 0.20
N GLY A 82 4.04 -0.59 0.86
CA GLY A 82 3.16 0.01 1.85
C GLY A 82 2.05 -0.96 2.20
N MET A 83 1.18 -0.59 3.12
CA MET A 83 0.10 -1.48 3.54
C MET A 83 -0.99 -1.60 2.47
N THR A 84 -1.90 -2.55 2.70
CA THR A 84 -3.09 -2.70 1.88
C THR A 84 -3.95 -1.43 1.92
N GLY A 85 -4.44 -0.99 0.75
CA GLY A 85 -5.41 0.09 0.68
C GLY A 85 -4.86 1.52 0.80
N VAL A 86 -3.53 1.74 0.78
CA VAL A 86 -2.91 3.09 0.80
C VAL A 86 -2.85 3.78 -0.58
N GLY A 87 -3.33 3.12 -1.64
CA GLY A 87 -3.46 3.74 -2.97
C GLY A 87 -2.30 3.50 -3.96
N LYS A 88 -1.38 2.56 -3.70
CA LYS A 88 -0.23 2.25 -4.59
C LYS A 88 -0.63 1.99 -6.05
N THR A 89 -1.54 1.04 -6.26
CA THR A 89 -2.05 0.66 -7.58
C THR A 89 -2.78 1.84 -8.25
N ASP A 90 -3.55 2.60 -7.47
CA ASP A 90 -4.29 3.75 -8.01
C ASP A 90 -3.35 4.89 -8.42
N LEU A 91 -2.28 5.17 -7.65
CA LEU A 91 -1.25 6.13 -8.00
C LEU A 91 -0.62 5.82 -9.37
N VAL A 92 -0.27 4.57 -9.62
CA VAL A 92 0.28 4.15 -10.93
C VAL A 92 -0.77 4.33 -12.02
N ARG A 93 -2.01 3.91 -11.81
CA ARG A 93 -3.09 4.07 -12.80
C ARG A 93 -3.38 5.53 -13.12
N GLN A 94 -3.42 6.42 -12.13
CA GLN A 94 -3.60 7.86 -12.35
C GLN A 94 -2.39 8.46 -13.06
N PHE A 95 -1.16 8.07 -12.71
CA PHE A 95 0.04 8.50 -13.41
C PHE A 95 0.00 8.12 -14.89
N VAL A 96 -0.28 6.84 -15.21
CA VAL A 96 -0.39 6.34 -16.61
C VAL A 96 -1.44 7.13 -17.39
N ARG A 97 -2.59 7.41 -16.77
CA ARG A 97 -3.65 8.21 -17.39
C ARG A 97 -3.21 9.64 -17.67
N ALA A 98 -2.53 10.27 -16.72
CA ALA A 98 -2.08 11.66 -16.81
C ALA A 98 -1.01 11.86 -17.89
N ILE A 99 -0.11 10.89 -18.07
CA ILE A 99 0.92 10.96 -19.14
C ILE A 99 0.43 10.47 -20.52
N GLY A 100 -0.75 9.86 -20.60
CA GLY A 100 -1.33 9.38 -21.87
C GLY A 100 -0.78 8.04 -22.37
N TYR A 101 -0.37 7.11 -21.50
CA TYR A 101 0.26 5.83 -21.86
C TYR A 101 -0.66 4.59 -21.77
N GLN A 102 -1.99 4.78 -21.73
CA GLN A 102 -2.96 3.70 -21.51
C GLN A 102 -2.88 2.60 -22.56
N GLU A 103 -2.58 2.92 -23.82
CA GLU A 103 -2.46 1.95 -24.92
C GLU A 103 -1.22 1.04 -24.81
N ARG A 104 -0.24 1.44 -24.00
CA ARG A 104 1.03 0.72 -23.80
C ARG A 104 1.28 0.45 -22.31
N PHE A 105 0.20 0.15 -21.60
CA PHE A 105 0.19 -0.21 -20.18
C PHE A 105 -0.33 -1.63 -20.00
N ALA A 106 0.40 -2.45 -19.24
CA ALA A 106 -0.02 -3.80 -18.85
C ALA A 106 -0.01 -3.93 -17.33
N GLU A 107 -1.05 -4.53 -16.77
CA GLU A 107 -1.16 -4.84 -15.35
C GLU A 107 -1.11 -6.36 -15.15
N VAL A 108 -0.24 -6.83 -14.26
CA VAL A 108 0.06 -8.25 -14.05
C VAL A 108 -0.02 -8.59 -12.58
N GLU A 109 -0.90 -9.53 -12.22
CA GLU A 109 -0.93 -10.15 -10.90
C GLU A 109 -0.15 -11.47 -10.91
N LEU A 110 0.96 -11.51 -10.19
CA LEU A 110 1.81 -12.69 -10.11
C LEU A 110 1.27 -13.68 -9.09
N HIS A 111 1.18 -14.96 -9.47
CA HIS A 111 0.67 -16.03 -8.63
C HIS A 111 1.53 -17.31 -8.78
N THR A 112 1.62 -18.07 -7.69
CA THR A 112 2.47 -19.28 -7.62
C THR A 112 1.70 -20.57 -7.98
N SER A 113 0.37 -20.52 -8.19
CA SER A 113 -0.47 -21.70 -8.44
C SER A 113 -0.61 -22.10 -9.93
N ASP A 114 -0.65 -23.40 -10.19
CA ASP A 114 -0.88 -24.03 -11.51
C ASP A 114 -2.36 -23.99 -11.98
N SER A 115 -3.07 -22.88 -11.76
CA SER A 115 -4.45 -22.75 -12.27
C SER A 115 -4.48 -22.34 -13.74
N ASP A 116 -5.52 -22.78 -14.46
CA ASP A 116 -5.81 -22.55 -15.89
C ASP A 116 -5.96 -21.06 -16.26
N TYR A 117 -4.87 -20.29 -16.19
CA TYR A 117 -4.81 -18.92 -16.70
C TYR A 117 -4.32 -18.90 -18.15
N PHE A 118 -4.85 -17.94 -18.91
CA PHE A 118 -4.53 -17.74 -20.33
C PHE A 118 -3.06 -17.35 -20.58
N SER A 119 -2.32 -16.86 -19.58
CA SER A 119 -0.92 -16.45 -19.69
C SER A 119 -0.08 -17.10 -18.60
N THR A 120 0.97 -17.82 -18.99
CA THR A 120 1.89 -18.52 -18.08
C THR A 120 3.24 -17.81 -17.93
N SER A 121 3.46 -16.72 -18.67
CA SER A 121 4.72 -15.96 -18.73
C SER A 121 4.50 -14.46 -18.91
N VAL A 122 5.49 -13.64 -18.56
CA VAL A 122 5.47 -12.19 -18.79
C VAL A 122 5.45 -11.88 -20.28
N ALA A 123 6.20 -12.66 -21.08
CA ALA A 123 6.24 -12.50 -22.52
C ALA A 123 4.85 -12.65 -23.19
N ASP A 124 4.01 -13.57 -22.71
CA ASP A 124 2.64 -13.75 -23.23
C ASP A 124 1.74 -12.54 -22.91
N VAL A 125 1.91 -11.93 -21.73
CA VAL A 125 1.17 -10.71 -21.36
C VAL A 125 1.61 -9.53 -22.20
N PHE A 126 2.91 -9.40 -22.46
CA PHE A 126 3.43 -8.34 -23.32
C PHE A 126 2.92 -8.49 -24.76
N GLU A 127 2.81 -9.72 -25.27
CA GLU A 127 2.23 -9.98 -26.59
C GLU A 127 0.74 -9.62 -26.66
N SER A 128 -0.04 -9.89 -25.61
CA SER A 128 -1.48 -9.54 -25.58
C SER A 128 -1.73 -8.03 -25.56
N HIS A 129 -0.77 -7.25 -25.05
CA HIS A 129 -0.80 -5.78 -24.99
C HIS A 129 0.02 -5.11 -26.10
N ASP A 130 0.47 -5.86 -27.11
CA ASP A 130 1.31 -5.37 -28.22
C ASP A 130 2.64 -4.68 -27.79
N ILE A 131 3.18 -5.05 -26.62
CA ILE A 131 4.46 -4.56 -26.05
C ILE A 131 5.61 -5.49 -26.51
N VAL A 132 5.85 -5.59 -27.81
CA VAL A 132 6.85 -6.54 -28.39
C VAL A 132 7.88 -5.89 -29.35
N ASP A 133 7.91 -4.56 -29.40
CA ASP A 133 8.64 -3.74 -30.38
C ASP A 133 9.84 -2.95 -29.82
N GLY A 134 10.09 -3.07 -28.52
CA GLY A 134 11.13 -2.38 -27.75
C GLY A 134 10.92 -0.88 -27.58
N GLN A 135 9.71 -0.36 -27.86
CA GLN A 135 9.35 1.03 -27.61
C GLN A 135 8.94 1.24 -26.14
N PRO A 136 8.99 2.49 -25.62
CA PRO A 136 8.60 2.78 -24.25
C PRO A 136 7.21 2.23 -23.91
N ALA A 137 7.13 1.54 -22.78
CA ALA A 137 5.90 0.95 -22.27
C ALA A 137 5.94 0.92 -20.75
N ILE A 138 4.78 0.74 -20.12
CA ILE A 138 4.65 0.64 -18.66
C ILE A 138 4.08 -0.72 -18.30
N VAL A 139 4.67 -1.37 -17.32
CA VAL A 139 4.10 -2.57 -16.70
C VAL A 139 3.97 -2.36 -15.20
N LEU A 140 2.84 -2.78 -14.63
CA LEU A 140 2.62 -2.87 -13.20
C LEU A 140 2.51 -4.33 -12.79
N PHE A 141 3.46 -4.80 -11.99
CA PHE A 141 3.36 -6.05 -11.25
C PHE A 141 2.75 -5.77 -9.88
N ASP A 142 1.46 -6.07 -9.72
CA ASP A 142 0.75 -5.82 -8.47
C ASP A 142 0.80 -7.04 -7.55
N GLU A 143 0.68 -6.80 -6.24
CA GLU A 143 0.61 -7.82 -5.19
C GLU A 143 1.77 -8.85 -5.24
N VAL A 144 2.99 -8.40 -5.52
CA VAL A 144 4.16 -9.28 -5.75
C VAL A 144 4.44 -10.25 -4.58
N GLN A 145 4.02 -9.92 -3.36
CA GLN A 145 4.16 -10.81 -2.20
C GLN A 145 3.42 -12.14 -2.35
N ARG A 146 2.44 -12.23 -3.27
CA ARG A 146 1.77 -13.49 -3.65
C ARG A 146 2.67 -14.42 -4.47
N PHE A 147 3.72 -13.88 -5.08
CA PHE A 147 4.73 -14.59 -5.86
C PHE A 147 5.95 -14.97 -5.02
N ALA A 148 5.73 -15.27 -3.73
CA ALA A 148 6.80 -15.65 -2.82
C ALA A 148 7.50 -16.94 -3.26
N SER A 149 8.82 -16.97 -3.10
CA SER A 149 9.67 -18.12 -3.39
C SER A 149 10.01 -18.94 -2.13
N ARG A 150 9.60 -18.44 -0.96
CA ARG A 150 9.78 -19.04 0.36
C ARG A 150 8.44 -19.03 1.08
N ASP A 151 8.15 -20.10 1.81
CA ASP A 151 6.98 -20.19 2.69
C ASP A 151 7.26 -19.52 4.05
N ASP A 152 6.27 -19.55 4.95
CA ASP A 152 6.35 -18.93 6.28
C ASP A 152 7.42 -19.57 7.17
N GLU A 153 7.85 -20.79 6.86
CA GLU A 153 8.96 -21.51 7.52
C GLU A 153 10.32 -21.25 6.83
N GLY A 154 10.34 -20.42 5.78
CA GLY A 154 11.54 -20.06 5.02
C GLY A 154 11.99 -21.12 4.01
N LYS A 155 11.21 -22.18 3.80
CA LYS A 155 11.50 -23.28 2.88
C LYS A 155 11.12 -22.90 1.44
N PRO A 156 11.86 -23.36 0.42
CA PRO A 156 11.62 -22.96 -0.96
C PRO A 156 10.29 -23.49 -1.52
N ILE A 157 9.50 -22.58 -2.10
CA ILE A 157 8.30 -22.88 -2.88
C ILE A 157 8.70 -23.11 -4.34
N ARG A 158 8.12 -24.13 -4.99
CA ARG A 158 8.30 -24.35 -6.43
C ARG A 158 7.38 -23.43 -7.21
N THR A 159 7.96 -22.56 -8.03
CA THR A 159 7.24 -21.64 -8.91
C THR A 159 7.41 -22.11 -10.36
N SER A 160 6.31 -22.43 -11.03
CA SER A 160 6.28 -22.91 -12.43
C SER A 160 6.04 -21.79 -13.44
N ASN A 161 5.17 -20.83 -13.08
CA ASN A 161 4.75 -19.74 -13.95
C ASN A 161 5.57 -18.45 -13.72
N PHE A 162 5.62 -17.57 -14.72
CA PHE A 162 6.27 -16.25 -14.66
C PHE A 162 7.76 -16.25 -14.26
N ILE A 163 8.51 -17.33 -14.50
CA ILE A 163 9.96 -17.39 -14.23
C ILE A 163 10.73 -16.29 -14.98
N ASP A 164 10.25 -15.90 -16.16
CA ASP A 164 10.79 -14.82 -17.00
C ASP A 164 10.63 -13.42 -16.39
N PHE A 165 9.83 -13.26 -15.33
CA PHE A 165 9.82 -12.05 -14.50
C PHE A 165 11.22 -11.68 -14.02
N TRP A 166 11.98 -12.66 -13.53
CA TRP A 166 13.32 -12.42 -13.02
C TRP A 166 14.33 -12.14 -14.14
N GLU A 167 14.07 -12.60 -15.37
CA GLU A 167 14.87 -12.29 -16.56
C GLU A 167 14.68 -10.81 -16.94
N LEU A 168 13.42 -10.37 -17.03
CA LEU A 168 13.05 -8.98 -17.32
C LEU A 168 13.71 -7.99 -16.35
N LEU A 169 13.69 -8.27 -15.04
CA LEU A 169 14.30 -7.38 -14.03
C LEU A 169 15.84 -7.35 -14.10
N SER A 170 16.47 -8.37 -14.67
CA SER A 170 17.93 -8.49 -14.67
C SER A 170 18.59 -7.70 -15.79
N ASP A 171 18.25 -8.01 -17.04
CA ASP A 171 18.88 -7.41 -18.23
C ASP A 171 17.87 -6.75 -19.18
N GLY A 172 16.58 -6.77 -18.85
CA GLY A 172 15.53 -6.17 -19.66
C GLY A 172 15.25 -6.94 -20.95
N LYS A 173 15.66 -8.20 -21.08
CA LYS A 173 15.46 -8.98 -22.29
C LYS A 173 14.50 -10.13 -22.04
N LEU A 174 13.57 -10.36 -22.96
CA LEU A 174 12.64 -11.47 -22.90
C LEU A 174 12.75 -12.33 -24.16
N ALA A 175 13.02 -13.62 -23.99
CA ALA A 175 13.06 -14.56 -25.09
C ALA A 175 11.69 -14.71 -25.78
N ARG A 176 11.67 -14.72 -27.12
CA ARG A 176 10.44 -15.01 -27.90
C ARG A 176 10.12 -16.51 -27.84
N ARG A 177 9.06 -16.89 -27.13
CA ARG A 177 8.76 -18.30 -26.81
C ARG A 177 8.01 -19.11 -27.89
N ARG A 178 7.64 -18.53 -29.05
CA ARG A 178 6.94 -19.26 -30.13
C ARG A 178 7.78 -19.42 -31.40
N ARG A 179 8.72 -20.37 -31.35
CA ARG A 179 9.54 -20.78 -32.51
C ARG A 179 8.72 -21.53 -33.57
N THR A 180 7.69 -22.26 -33.15
CA THR A 180 6.86 -23.15 -33.97
C THR A 180 5.87 -22.43 -34.89
N ASP A 181 5.41 -21.23 -34.51
CA ASP A 181 4.33 -20.54 -35.23
C ASP A 181 4.81 -19.89 -36.55
N ILE A 182 6.07 -19.45 -36.61
CA ILE A 182 6.63 -18.78 -37.80
C ILE A 182 6.88 -19.79 -38.93
N ASP A 183 7.40 -20.97 -38.59
CA ASP A 183 7.70 -22.02 -39.57
C ASP A 183 6.42 -22.63 -40.14
N TYR A 184 5.42 -22.85 -39.29
CA TYR A 184 4.09 -23.28 -39.73
C TYR A 184 3.42 -22.24 -40.62
N GLN A 185 3.46 -20.95 -40.24
CA GLN A 185 2.91 -19.85 -41.06
C GLN A 185 3.58 -19.73 -42.42
N LEU A 186 4.90 -19.87 -42.47
CA LEU A 186 5.64 -19.82 -43.73
C LEU A 186 5.26 -21.00 -44.63
N ALA A 187 5.13 -22.20 -44.08
CA ALA A 187 4.72 -23.39 -44.83
C ALA A 187 3.30 -23.26 -45.37
N ASP A 188 2.36 -22.78 -44.56
CA ASP A 188 0.97 -22.52 -44.93
C ASP A 188 0.87 -21.52 -46.10
N MET A 189 1.58 -20.38 -46.01
CA MET A 189 1.60 -19.39 -47.10
C MET A 189 2.26 -19.92 -48.37
N LEU A 190 3.35 -20.69 -48.26
CA LEU A 190 4.01 -21.29 -49.42
C LEU A 190 3.08 -22.30 -50.12
N PHE A 191 2.33 -23.09 -49.34
CA PHE A 191 1.34 -24.02 -49.86
C PHE A 191 0.19 -23.29 -50.59
N GLU A 192 -0.37 -22.23 -50.00
CA GLU A 192 -1.41 -21.40 -50.64
C GLU A 192 -0.93 -20.71 -51.93
N ILE A 193 0.35 -20.32 -52.00
CA ILE A 193 0.95 -19.75 -53.21
C ILE A 193 1.11 -20.83 -54.29
N GLU A 194 1.54 -22.04 -53.92
CA GLU A 194 1.76 -23.15 -54.84
C GLU A 194 0.45 -23.70 -55.41
N GLU A 195 -0.59 -23.85 -54.58
CA GLU A 195 -1.94 -24.22 -55.04
C GLU A 195 -2.46 -23.22 -56.08
N ARG A 196 -2.35 -21.90 -55.84
CA ARG A 196 -2.78 -20.88 -56.81
C ARG A 196 -2.00 -20.91 -58.12
N ARG A 197 -0.70 -21.22 -58.08
CA ARG A 197 0.10 -21.39 -59.31
C ARG A 197 -0.36 -22.62 -60.10
N SER A 198 -0.61 -23.74 -59.42
CA SER A 198 -1.13 -24.97 -60.02
C SER A 198 -2.55 -24.82 -60.58
N SER A 199 -3.40 -24.00 -59.96
CA SER A 199 -4.75 -23.68 -60.47
C SER A 199 -4.71 -22.78 -61.71
N LYS A 200 -3.79 -21.81 -61.76
CA LYS A 200 -3.61 -20.93 -62.93
C LYS A 200 -3.09 -21.67 -64.16
N ASP A 201 -2.30 -22.73 -63.97
CA ASP A 201 -1.79 -23.57 -65.07
C ASP A 201 -2.84 -24.56 -65.61
N LYS A 202 -4.01 -24.69 -64.97
CA LYS A 202 -5.07 -25.66 -65.36
C LYS A 202 -6.32 -25.05 -65.99
N ASP A 203 -6.57 -23.75 -65.79
CA ASP A 203 -7.74 -23.04 -66.32
C ASP A 203 -7.33 -21.89 -67.24
N GLU A 204 -7.08 -22.19 -68.53
CA GLU A 204 -6.83 -21.17 -69.58
C GLU A 204 -8.13 -20.47 -70.08
N ASP A 205 -9.33 -20.91 -69.66
CA ASP A 205 -10.62 -20.47 -70.26
C ASP A 205 -11.67 -19.95 -69.25
N SER A 206 -11.26 -19.40 -68.09
CA SER A 206 -12.20 -18.83 -67.10
C SER A 206 -11.97 -17.33 -66.88
N ASP A 207 -12.90 -16.52 -67.38
CA ASP A 207 -12.98 -15.08 -67.13
C ASP A 207 -13.35 -14.81 -65.66
N GLY A 208 -12.39 -14.26 -64.91
CA GLY A 208 -12.63 -13.29 -63.85
C GLY A 208 -13.17 -13.81 -62.51
N ASP A 209 -12.26 -14.21 -61.63
CA ASP A 209 -12.24 -13.60 -60.30
C ASP A 209 -10.78 -13.47 -59.84
N SER A 210 -10.29 -12.22 -59.76
CA SER A 210 -8.93 -11.96 -59.27
C SER A 210 -8.92 -12.25 -57.78
N MET A 211 -8.62 -13.50 -57.41
CA MET A 211 -8.50 -13.92 -56.02
C MET A 211 -7.47 -13.00 -55.33
N ASP A 212 -7.92 -12.21 -54.36
CA ASP A 212 -7.11 -11.19 -53.69
C ASP A 212 -5.85 -11.84 -53.12
N ASP A 213 -4.68 -11.45 -53.63
CA ASP A 213 -3.38 -12.03 -53.27
C ASP A 213 -2.78 -11.38 -52.02
N ARG A 214 -3.57 -10.53 -51.37
CA ARG A 214 -3.23 -9.80 -50.16
C ARG A 214 -3.47 -10.64 -48.91
N VAL A 215 -2.79 -10.24 -47.86
CA VAL A 215 -2.88 -10.91 -46.56
C VAL A 215 -4.10 -10.39 -45.81
N GLY A 216 -4.98 -11.30 -45.39
CA GLY A 216 -6.15 -10.93 -44.59
C GLY A 216 -5.76 -10.24 -43.28
N THR A 217 -6.63 -9.38 -42.75
CA THR A 217 -6.37 -8.58 -41.54
C THR A 217 -5.99 -9.43 -40.32
N TRP A 218 -6.61 -10.60 -40.16
CA TRP A 218 -6.28 -11.54 -39.07
C TRP A 218 -4.88 -12.14 -39.21
N GLN A 219 -4.53 -12.59 -40.42
CA GLN A 219 -3.22 -13.14 -40.74
C GLN A 219 -2.13 -12.06 -40.63
N GLY A 220 -2.43 -10.83 -41.06
CA GLY A 220 -1.57 -9.66 -40.90
C GLY A 220 -1.28 -9.31 -39.45
N GLN A 221 -2.29 -9.36 -38.56
CA GLN A 221 -2.09 -9.12 -37.12
C GLN A 221 -1.24 -10.22 -36.48
N ARG A 222 -1.46 -11.48 -36.86
CA ARG A 222 -0.66 -12.62 -36.38
C ARG A 222 0.80 -12.50 -36.80
N LEU A 223 1.08 -12.11 -38.04
CA LEU A 223 2.42 -11.86 -38.56
C LEU A 223 3.09 -10.65 -37.92
N LYS A 224 2.34 -9.56 -37.73
CA LYS A 224 2.82 -8.35 -37.06
C LYS A 224 3.38 -8.68 -35.69
N ARG A 225 2.67 -9.51 -34.92
CA ARG A 225 3.10 -10.00 -33.59
C ARG A 225 4.30 -10.95 -33.68
N ALA A 226 4.17 -12.03 -34.45
CA ALA A 226 5.21 -13.06 -34.56
C ALA A 226 6.57 -12.49 -35.03
N LEU A 227 6.54 -11.52 -35.94
CA LEU A 227 7.74 -10.88 -36.48
C LEU A 227 8.10 -9.58 -35.76
N GLY A 228 7.27 -9.04 -34.86
CA GLY A 228 7.44 -7.71 -34.24
C GLY A 228 7.62 -6.59 -35.27
N LEU A 229 6.68 -6.49 -36.22
CA LEU A 229 6.71 -5.46 -37.27
C LEU A 229 6.19 -4.12 -36.74
N ARG A 230 6.87 -3.03 -37.10
CA ARG A 230 6.48 -1.64 -36.75
C ARG A 230 5.49 -1.01 -37.73
N MET A 231 5.09 -1.74 -38.77
CA MET A 231 4.16 -1.26 -39.80
C MET A 231 2.72 -1.23 -39.24
N ARG A 232 1.88 -0.33 -39.76
CA ARG A 232 0.46 -0.33 -39.40
C ARG A 232 -0.19 -1.60 -39.95
N LEU A 233 -1.21 -2.09 -39.25
CA LEU A 233 -1.90 -3.32 -39.65
C LEU A 233 -2.49 -3.19 -41.07
N GLU A 234 -3.00 -2.01 -41.41
CA GLU A 234 -3.50 -1.69 -42.75
C GLU A 234 -2.43 -1.84 -43.84
N ASP A 235 -1.21 -1.39 -43.55
CA ASP A 235 -0.10 -1.47 -44.50
C ASP A 235 0.30 -2.94 -44.71
N ILE A 236 0.29 -3.75 -43.64
CA ILE A 236 0.57 -5.20 -43.69
C ILE A 236 -0.54 -5.95 -44.44
N ALA A 237 -1.80 -5.64 -44.17
CA ALA A 237 -2.95 -6.27 -44.83
C ALA A 237 -3.05 -5.90 -46.32
N ARG A 238 -2.38 -4.82 -46.76
CA ARG A 238 -2.27 -4.46 -48.18
C ARG A 238 -1.09 -5.13 -48.89
N MET A 239 -0.19 -5.79 -48.17
CA MET A 239 0.96 -6.48 -48.77
C MET A 239 0.49 -7.76 -49.46
N ARG A 240 1.13 -8.07 -50.59
CA ARG A 240 0.97 -9.37 -51.24
C ARG A 240 1.60 -10.45 -50.39
N GLN A 241 1.03 -11.65 -50.40
CA GLN A 241 1.58 -12.78 -49.66
C GLN A 241 3.05 -13.09 -50.02
N GLU A 242 3.45 -12.91 -51.29
CA GLU A 242 4.84 -13.10 -51.73
C GLU A 242 5.83 -12.13 -51.05
N ASP A 243 5.42 -10.87 -50.83
CA ASP A 243 6.25 -9.87 -50.16
C ASP A 243 6.39 -10.17 -48.67
N ILE A 244 5.34 -10.70 -48.04
CA ILE A 244 5.37 -11.18 -46.65
C ILE A 244 6.29 -12.40 -46.51
N VAL A 245 6.23 -13.36 -47.43
CA VAL A 245 7.14 -14.52 -47.44
C VAL A 245 8.60 -14.06 -47.53
N ARG A 246 8.90 -13.10 -48.41
CA ARG A 246 10.25 -12.49 -48.49
C ARG A 246 10.64 -11.81 -47.18
N LEU A 247 9.72 -11.11 -46.53
CA LEU A 247 9.95 -10.45 -45.24
C LEU A 247 10.24 -11.46 -44.12
N ILE A 248 9.49 -12.57 -44.04
CA ILE A 248 9.71 -13.68 -43.10
C ILE A 248 11.08 -14.30 -43.34
N GLN A 249 11.40 -14.65 -44.60
CA GLN A 249 12.68 -15.26 -44.97
C GLN A 249 13.86 -14.34 -44.63
N LYS A 250 13.76 -13.04 -44.94
CA LYS A 250 14.78 -12.05 -44.58
C LYS A 250 15.01 -12.00 -43.06
N LYS A 251 13.94 -11.93 -42.26
CA LYS A 251 14.05 -11.92 -40.79
C LYS A 251 14.60 -13.24 -40.21
N LYS A 252 14.33 -14.38 -40.83
CA LYS A 252 14.91 -15.69 -40.44
C LYS A 252 16.41 -15.74 -40.72
N VAL A 253 16.86 -15.22 -41.87
CA VAL A 253 18.28 -15.15 -42.25
C VAL A 253 19.05 -14.22 -41.32
N ASP A 254 18.50 -13.03 -41.05
CA ASP A 254 19.09 -12.05 -40.13
C ASP A 254 19.04 -12.48 -38.65
N LYS A 255 18.42 -13.63 -38.34
CA LYS A 255 18.14 -14.16 -36.99
C LYS A 255 17.41 -13.22 -36.03
N SER A 256 17.08 -11.99 -36.45
CA SER A 256 16.35 -10.97 -35.68
C SER A 256 14.95 -11.40 -35.23
N ALA A 257 14.35 -12.41 -35.88
CA ALA A 257 13.11 -13.04 -35.41
C ALA A 257 13.28 -13.88 -34.12
N TYR A 258 14.52 -14.25 -33.79
CA TYR A 258 14.88 -15.11 -32.66
C TYR A 258 15.64 -14.37 -31.55
N GLU A 259 16.01 -13.11 -31.77
CA GLU A 259 16.63 -12.29 -30.72
C GLU A 259 15.61 -12.01 -29.61
N PRO A 260 16.04 -12.02 -28.33
CA PRO A 260 15.22 -11.54 -27.23
C PRO A 260 14.73 -10.12 -27.50
N VAL A 261 13.48 -9.84 -27.13
CA VAL A 261 12.94 -8.48 -27.23
C VAL A 261 13.60 -7.62 -26.16
N ASP A 262 14.14 -6.47 -26.58
CA ASP A 262 14.77 -5.50 -25.71
C ASP A 262 13.73 -4.59 -25.06
N HIS A 263 13.57 -4.71 -23.74
CA HIS A 263 12.70 -3.93 -22.88
C HIS A 263 13.47 -2.92 -22.01
N SER A 264 14.67 -2.50 -22.42
CA SER A 264 15.43 -1.43 -21.76
C SER A 264 14.66 -0.12 -21.58
N LYS A 265 13.66 0.13 -22.43
CA LYS A 265 12.79 1.31 -22.37
C LYS A 265 11.47 1.06 -21.65
N THR A 266 11.30 -0.08 -20.99
CA THR A 266 10.11 -0.35 -20.19
C THR A 266 10.26 0.26 -18.80
N LEU A 267 9.22 0.94 -18.34
CA LEU A 267 9.06 1.35 -16.95
C LEU A 267 8.31 0.26 -16.20
N ILE A 268 8.94 -0.27 -15.17
CA ILE A 268 8.45 -1.39 -14.38
C ILE A 268 8.06 -0.88 -13.00
N PHE A 269 6.77 -0.91 -12.70
CA PHE A 269 6.26 -0.75 -11.34
C PHE A 269 6.11 -2.10 -10.68
N ILE A 270 6.60 -2.22 -9.45
CA ILE A 270 6.40 -3.40 -8.61
C ILE A 270 5.70 -2.92 -7.36
N SER A 271 4.49 -3.41 -7.11
CA SER A 271 3.69 -3.09 -5.93
C SER A 271 3.59 -4.31 -5.04
N GLY A 272 3.73 -4.10 -3.73
CA GLY A 272 3.49 -5.17 -2.77
C GLY A 272 3.05 -4.67 -1.40
N ASN A 273 2.27 -5.50 -0.72
CA ASN A 273 1.86 -5.30 0.67
C ASN A 273 2.87 -6.02 1.57
N LEU A 274 3.58 -5.25 2.39
CA LEU A 274 4.56 -5.75 3.36
C LEU A 274 4.10 -5.41 4.77
N ASP A 275 2.89 -5.87 5.13
CA ASP A 275 2.25 -5.55 6.41
C ASP A 275 3.11 -5.98 7.60
N ASP A 276 3.94 -7.03 7.44
CA ASP A 276 4.89 -7.51 8.45
C ASP A 276 6.07 -6.55 8.72
N ALA A 277 6.33 -5.59 7.82
CA ALA A 277 7.25 -4.49 8.10
C ALA A 277 6.63 -3.44 9.04
N PHE A 278 5.30 -3.39 9.14
CA PHE A 278 4.54 -2.47 9.99
C PHE A 278 4.09 -3.20 11.27
N THR A 279 5.05 -3.51 12.15
CA THR A 279 4.89 -4.38 13.33
C THR A 279 3.72 -4.06 14.26
N MET A 280 3.21 -2.82 14.31
CA MET A 280 2.02 -2.47 15.09
C MET A 280 0.71 -3.02 14.50
N ALA A 281 0.65 -3.26 13.19
CA ALA A 281 -0.53 -3.79 12.50
C ALA A 281 -0.90 -5.22 12.93
N SER A 282 0.07 -5.99 13.45
CA SER A 282 -0.12 -7.38 13.91
C SER A 282 -0.26 -7.52 15.42
N GLU A 283 -0.13 -6.43 16.17
CA GLU A 283 -0.13 -6.44 17.65
C GLU A 283 -1.43 -5.85 18.27
N THR A 284 -2.32 -5.21 17.49
CA THR A 284 -3.59 -4.62 17.96
C THR A 284 -4.77 -5.00 17.04
N THR A 285 -6.00 -5.04 17.57
CA THR A 285 -7.21 -5.22 16.75
C THR A 285 -7.31 -4.06 15.74
N GLU A 286 -7.29 -4.39 14.44
CA GLU A 286 -7.16 -3.47 13.29
C GLU A 286 -8.15 -2.27 13.28
N ALA A 287 -9.24 -2.34 14.05
CA ALA A 287 -10.31 -1.35 14.11
C ALA A 287 -10.13 -0.26 15.19
N ASP A 288 -9.23 -0.44 16.15
CA ASP A 288 -9.18 0.40 17.35
C ASP A 288 -7.93 1.30 17.43
N VAL A 289 -7.06 1.26 16.42
CA VAL A 289 -5.84 2.08 16.36
C VAL A 289 -6.18 3.49 15.88
N ASP A 290 -5.69 4.52 16.58
CA ASP A 290 -5.81 5.91 16.13
C ASP A 290 -4.94 6.19 14.90
N ALA A 291 -5.45 6.98 13.97
CA ALA A 291 -4.78 7.27 12.71
C ALA A 291 -3.46 8.04 12.88
N ASP A 292 -3.38 8.99 13.81
CA ASP A 292 -2.16 9.77 14.05
C ASP A 292 -1.10 8.92 14.74
N ILE A 293 -1.51 8.09 15.70
CA ILE A 293 -0.65 7.10 16.36
C ILE A 293 -0.07 6.15 15.32
N PHE A 294 -0.93 5.55 14.51
CA PHE A 294 -0.52 4.62 13.48
C PHE A 294 0.37 5.28 12.42
N HIS A 295 0.11 6.55 12.09
CA HIS A 295 0.94 7.35 11.21
C HIS A 295 2.35 7.59 11.76
N ALA A 296 2.48 7.94 13.03
CA ALA A 296 3.78 8.13 13.67
C ALA A 296 4.61 6.83 13.64
N PHE A 297 4.00 5.68 13.95
CA PHE A 297 4.69 4.39 13.90
C PHE A 297 5.05 3.95 12.48
N ALA A 298 4.10 4.02 11.54
CA ALA A 298 4.35 3.63 10.15
C ALA A 298 5.41 4.50 9.49
N SER A 299 5.53 5.77 9.91
CA SER A 299 6.56 6.69 9.41
C SER A 299 7.99 6.34 9.85
N LYS A 300 8.14 5.50 10.89
CA LYS A 300 9.46 5.01 11.34
C LYS A 300 9.99 3.83 10.52
N VAL A 301 9.16 3.23 9.65
CA VAL A 301 9.56 2.08 8.83
C VAL A 301 10.63 2.50 7.83
N THR A 302 11.76 1.79 7.84
CA THR A 302 12.91 2.10 7.00
C THR A 302 13.04 1.13 5.82
N LEU A 303 13.89 1.48 4.85
CA LEU A 303 14.28 0.57 3.77
C LEU A 303 14.89 -0.74 4.28
N VAL A 304 15.54 -0.72 5.46
CA VAL A 304 16.12 -1.92 6.07
C VAL A 304 15.02 -2.89 6.48
N ASP A 305 13.91 -2.38 7.01
CA ASP A 305 12.75 -3.20 7.41
C ASP A 305 12.06 -3.81 6.19
N ILE A 306 11.94 -3.04 5.10
CA ILE A 306 11.44 -3.54 3.80
C ILE A 306 12.33 -4.66 3.26
N LYS A 307 13.66 -4.47 3.24
CA LYS A 307 14.60 -5.51 2.79
C LYS A 307 14.57 -6.75 3.67
N ARG A 308 14.34 -6.60 4.98
CA ARG A 308 14.14 -7.71 5.92
C ARG A 308 12.85 -8.47 5.59
N SER A 309 11.74 -7.77 5.37
CA SER A 309 10.46 -8.38 4.98
C SER A 309 10.55 -9.10 3.63
N LEU A 310 11.19 -8.49 2.63
CA LEU A 310 11.43 -9.13 1.33
C LEU A 310 12.29 -10.39 1.47
N SER A 311 13.35 -10.38 2.29
CA SER A 311 14.22 -11.55 2.51
C SER A 311 13.53 -12.74 3.17
N ARG A 312 12.40 -12.51 3.85
CA ARG A 312 11.55 -13.59 4.38
C ARG A 312 10.79 -14.32 3.26
N ARG A 313 10.36 -13.60 2.22
CA ARG A 313 9.50 -14.11 1.13
C ARG A 313 10.28 -14.49 -0.15
N PHE A 314 11.41 -13.85 -0.38
CA PHE A 314 12.22 -13.97 -1.58
C PHE A 314 13.65 -14.40 -1.25
N ARG A 315 14.28 -15.12 -2.16
CA ARG A 315 15.69 -15.48 -2.03
C ARG A 315 16.59 -14.25 -2.21
N PRO A 316 17.78 -14.18 -1.59
CA PRO A 316 18.66 -13.00 -1.68
C PRO A 316 18.96 -12.57 -3.13
N GLU A 317 19.14 -13.50 -4.05
CA GLU A 317 19.39 -13.24 -5.48
C GLU A 317 18.19 -12.64 -6.21
N GLN A 318 16.98 -12.85 -5.72
CA GLN A 318 15.76 -12.25 -6.23
C GLN A 318 15.57 -10.85 -5.64
N VAL A 319 15.85 -10.70 -4.34
CA VAL A 319 15.80 -9.39 -3.66
C VAL A 319 16.72 -8.38 -4.35
N ALA A 320 17.90 -8.82 -4.79
CA ALA A 320 18.84 -7.98 -5.53
C ALA A 320 18.32 -7.49 -6.89
N ARG A 321 17.34 -8.17 -7.51
CA ARG A 321 16.78 -7.81 -8.83
C ARG A 321 15.69 -6.76 -8.77
N PHE A 322 15.10 -6.50 -7.60
CA PHE A 322 14.16 -5.38 -7.42
C PHE A 322 14.82 -4.01 -7.65
N GLY A 323 16.15 -3.93 -7.68
CA GLY A 323 16.86 -2.66 -7.83
C GLY A 323 16.96 -1.89 -6.52
N ASN A 324 17.18 -0.57 -6.61
CA ASN A 324 17.40 0.30 -5.45
C ASN A 324 16.37 1.42 -5.30
N VAL A 325 15.44 1.57 -6.24
CA VAL A 325 14.37 2.58 -6.15
C VAL A 325 13.20 1.96 -5.40
N HIS A 326 13.12 2.23 -4.10
CA HIS A 326 12.04 1.76 -3.22
C HIS A 326 11.35 2.97 -2.62
N ILE A 327 10.09 3.17 -2.98
CA ILE A 327 9.24 4.25 -2.49
C ILE A 327 8.28 3.67 -1.46
N LEU A 328 8.25 4.26 -0.26
CA LEU A 328 7.42 3.81 0.85
C LEU A 328 6.14 4.65 0.95
N SER A 329 4.99 4.02 0.71
CA SER A 329 3.67 4.58 0.98
C SER A 329 3.33 4.42 2.46
N LYS A 330 3.37 5.54 3.19
CA LYS A 330 3.04 5.63 4.62
C LYS A 330 1.52 5.53 4.84
N SER A 331 1.10 5.26 6.09
CA SER A 331 -0.31 5.38 6.47
C SER A 331 -0.76 6.85 6.45
N LEU A 332 -2.07 7.08 6.48
CA LEU A 332 -2.66 8.41 6.52
C LEU A 332 -2.94 8.82 7.98
N SER A 333 -2.73 10.11 8.26
CA SER A 333 -3.08 10.74 9.54
C SER A 333 -4.59 10.97 9.63
N LYS A 334 -5.07 11.33 10.82
CA LYS A 334 -6.46 11.73 11.03
C LYS A 334 -6.86 12.90 10.13
N ALA A 335 -6.00 13.92 10.05
CA ALA A 335 -6.24 15.09 9.20
C ALA A 335 -6.36 14.72 7.72
N HIS A 336 -5.57 13.74 7.25
CA HIS A 336 -5.69 13.23 5.88
C HIS A 336 -7.03 12.52 5.64
N PHE A 337 -7.50 11.71 6.58
CA PHE A 337 -8.80 11.04 6.46
C PHE A 337 -9.97 12.04 6.48
N GLU A 338 -9.95 13.05 7.35
CA GLU A 338 -10.95 14.13 7.38
C GLU A 338 -10.97 14.91 6.06
N GLU A 339 -9.80 15.25 5.51
CA GLU A 339 -9.70 15.89 4.21
C GLU A 339 -10.27 15.01 3.08
N LEU A 340 -10.00 13.69 3.10
CA LEU A 340 -10.58 12.76 2.14
C LEU A 340 -12.12 12.71 2.23
N ILE A 341 -12.67 12.69 3.44
CA ILE A 341 -14.13 12.73 3.66
C ILE A 341 -14.71 14.01 3.08
N ARG A 342 -14.12 15.17 3.39
CA ARG A 342 -14.58 16.48 2.89
C ARG A 342 -14.51 16.56 1.37
N ARG A 343 -13.45 16.03 0.74
CA ARG A 343 -13.33 15.97 -0.72
C ARG A 343 -14.39 15.08 -1.35
N GLU A 344 -14.69 13.92 -0.78
CA GLU A 344 -15.76 13.05 -1.30
C GLU A 344 -17.14 13.69 -1.14
N PHE A 345 -17.41 14.34 0.00
CA PHE A 345 -18.66 15.07 0.21
C PHE A 345 -18.84 16.18 -0.82
N ALA A 346 -17.77 16.92 -1.16
CA ALA A 346 -17.80 17.90 -2.24
C ALA A 346 -18.10 17.26 -3.60
N ARG A 347 -17.51 16.08 -3.91
CA ARG A 347 -17.81 15.34 -5.14
C ARG A 347 -19.25 14.83 -5.18
N ILE A 348 -19.78 14.36 -4.07
CA ILE A 348 -21.18 13.92 -3.96
C ILE A 348 -22.10 15.12 -4.18
N ALA A 349 -21.85 16.25 -3.52
CA ALA A 349 -22.64 17.47 -3.69
C ALA A 349 -22.63 17.99 -5.14
N LEU A 350 -21.46 17.96 -5.81
CA LEU A 350 -21.36 18.32 -7.22
C LEU A 350 -22.20 17.38 -8.10
N ARG A 351 -22.07 16.06 -7.91
CA ARG A 351 -22.85 15.05 -8.64
C ARG A 351 -24.36 15.24 -8.44
N THR A 352 -24.80 15.53 -7.21
CA THR A 352 -26.21 15.81 -6.90
C THR A 352 -26.71 17.07 -7.60
N ARG A 353 -25.89 18.13 -7.64
CA ARG A 353 -26.24 19.36 -8.36
C ARG A 353 -26.36 19.14 -9.86
N GLU A 354 -25.39 18.46 -10.47
CA GLU A 354 -25.38 18.21 -11.92
C GLU A 354 -26.51 17.29 -12.39
N ARG A 355 -26.84 16.25 -11.60
CA ARG A 355 -27.84 15.26 -11.99
C ARG A 355 -29.27 15.64 -11.58
N CYS A 356 -29.44 16.32 -10.46
CA CYS A 356 -30.75 16.56 -9.85
C CYS A 356 -31.10 18.05 -9.71
N GLY A 357 -30.15 18.97 -9.94
CA GLY A 357 -30.37 20.42 -9.78
C GLY A 357 -30.50 20.88 -8.33
N LEU A 358 -30.17 20.02 -7.35
CA LEU A 358 -30.29 20.31 -5.92
C LEU A 358 -28.94 20.73 -5.33
N THR A 359 -28.96 21.71 -4.42
CA THR A 359 -27.78 22.10 -3.64
C THR A 359 -27.69 21.24 -2.39
N LEU A 360 -26.59 20.50 -2.22
CA LEU A 360 -26.36 19.65 -1.06
C LEU A 360 -25.32 20.29 -0.14
N SER A 361 -25.67 20.40 1.14
CA SER A 361 -24.74 20.71 2.23
C SER A 361 -24.73 19.56 3.24
N ILE A 362 -23.55 19.18 3.70
CA ILE A 362 -23.36 18.08 4.65
C ILE A 362 -22.69 18.65 5.89
N ASP A 363 -23.31 18.43 7.04
CA ASP A 363 -22.86 18.92 8.34
C ASP A 363 -21.70 18.09 8.91
N GLU A 364 -20.91 18.70 9.79
CA GLU A 364 -19.77 18.08 10.48
C GLU A 364 -20.20 16.85 11.31
N SER A 365 -21.44 16.79 11.79
CA SER A 365 -21.98 15.61 12.47
C SER A 365 -21.92 14.34 11.62
N ILE A 366 -22.13 14.45 10.29
CA ILE A 366 -22.02 13.31 9.37
C ILE A 366 -20.55 12.99 9.08
N GLU A 367 -19.68 14.00 8.99
CA GLU A 367 -18.23 13.78 8.87
C GLU A 367 -17.71 12.96 10.06
N ARG A 368 -18.10 13.33 11.30
CA ARG A 368 -17.76 12.57 12.51
C ARG A 368 -18.34 11.16 12.49
N LEU A 369 -19.60 10.99 12.05
CA LEU A 369 -20.23 9.67 11.94
C LEU A 369 -19.49 8.76 10.96
N VAL A 370 -19.11 9.29 9.79
CA VAL A 370 -18.36 8.58 8.75
C VAL A 370 -16.97 8.23 9.24
N TYR A 371 -16.23 9.18 9.81
CA TYR A 371 -14.91 8.92 10.37
C TYR A 371 -14.97 7.76 11.36
N ARG A 372 -15.90 7.86 12.32
CA ARG A 372 -16.10 6.89 13.40
C ARG A 372 -16.52 5.49 12.92
N ASN A 373 -17.18 5.36 11.79
CA ASN A 373 -17.67 4.09 11.25
C ASN A 373 -16.92 3.63 9.97
N GLY A 374 -15.91 4.37 9.52
CA GLY A 374 -15.28 4.16 8.22
C GLY A 374 -13.75 4.24 8.21
N VAL A 375 -13.13 4.84 9.23
CA VAL A 375 -11.66 4.93 9.28
C VAL A 375 -11.08 3.72 10.00
N TYR A 376 -10.29 2.95 9.26
CA TYR A 376 -9.53 1.80 9.75
C TYR A 376 -8.08 1.98 9.29
N PRO A 377 -7.20 2.62 10.10
CA PRO A 377 -5.88 3.05 9.63
C PRO A 377 -5.02 1.94 9.04
N VAL A 378 -5.13 0.72 9.59
CA VAL A 378 -4.41 -0.48 9.13
C VAL A 378 -4.86 -0.96 7.74
N GLN A 379 -6.13 -0.71 7.38
CA GLN A 379 -6.74 -1.17 6.12
C GLN A 379 -6.76 -0.09 5.02
N GLY A 380 -6.20 1.09 5.31
CA GLY A 380 -6.16 2.22 4.39
C GLY A 380 -7.52 2.87 4.12
N VAL A 381 -7.71 3.41 2.91
CA VAL A 381 -8.89 4.24 2.58
C VAL A 381 -10.10 3.45 2.07
N ARG A 382 -9.95 2.15 1.78
CA ARG A 382 -11.03 1.35 1.16
C ARG A 382 -12.28 1.24 2.06
N PRO A 383 -12.16 0.92 3.36
CA PRO A 383 -13.31 0.90 4.26
C PRO A 383 -14.00 2.27 4.35
N LEU A 384 -13.22 3.35 4.29
CA LEU A 384 -13.75 4.71 4.38
C LEU A 384 -14.72 5.01 3.23
N PHE A 385 -14.31 4.76 1.99
CA PHE A 385 -15.18 5.00 0.84
C PHE A 385 -16.41 4.08 0.83
N SER A 386 -16.25 2.83 1.29
CA SER A 386 -17.37 1.91 1.49
C SER A 386 -18.37 2.47 2.52
N SER A 387 -17.89 2.99 3.64
CA SER A 387 -18.73 3.61 4.68
C SER A 387 -19.38 4.91 4.21
N ILE A 388 -18.72 5.73 3.39
CA ILE A 388 -19.34 6.90 2.75
C ILE A 388 -20.50 6.46 1.85
N GLY A 389 -20.31 5.41 1.05
CA GLY A 389 -21.37 4.84 0.21
C GLY A 389 -22.57 4.32 1.01
N ASP A 390 -22.33 3.60 2.11
CA ASP A 390 -23.36 3.04 3.00
C ASP A 390 -24.10 4.12 3.81
N ILE A 391 -23.37 5.06 4.41
CA ILE A 391 -23.90 6.08 5.33
C ILE A 391 -24.54 7.23 4.54
N VAL A 392 -23.85 7.74 3.51
CA VAL A 392 -24.26 8.97 2.81
C VAL A 392 -24.96 8.63 1.51
N GLU A 393 -24.30 8.03 0.51
CA GLU A 393 -24.88 7.88 -0.83
C GLU A 393 -26.19 7.06 -0.82
N SER A 394 -26.22 5.96 -0.07
CA SER A 394 -27.40 5.07 0.04
C SER A 394 -28.60 5.77 0.68
N ASN A 395 -28.37 6.66 1.66
CA ASN A 395 -29.45 7.39 2.34
C ASN A 395 -29.84 8.68 1.59
N LEU A 396 -28.88 9.34 0.96
CA LEU A 396 -29.08 10.56 0.17
C LEU A 396 -30.10 10.34 -0.96
N ALA A 397 -30.11 9.17 -1.59
CA ALA A 397 -31.10 8.85 -2.63
C ALA A 397 -32.55 9.06 -2.18
N PHE A 398 -32.86 8.73 -0.93
CA PHE A 398 -34.21 8.92 -0.37
C PHE A 398 -34.50 10.38 -0.10
N PHE A 399 -33.56 11.11 0.50
CA PHE A 399 -33.72 12.55 0.76
C PHE A 399 -33.82 13.36 -0.54
N VAL A 400 -33.12 12.96 -1.60
CA VAL A 400 -33.26 13.55 -2.94
C VAL A 400 -34.67 13.31 -3.50
N CYS A 401 -35.21 12.09 -3.39
CA CYS A 401 -36.59 11.82 -3.79
C CYS A 401 -37.60 12.70 -3.03
N ASP A 402 -37.46 12.81 -1.71
CA ASP A 402 -38.33 13.65 -0.88
C ASP A 402 -38.22 15.14 -1.26
N ALA A 403 -36.99 15.64 -1.46
CA ALA A 403 -36.72 17.00 -1.90
C ALA A 403 -37.40 17.31 -3.24
N LEU A 404 -37.31 16.40 -4.22
CA LEU A 404 -37.93 16.57 -5.53
C LEU A 404 -39.46 16.55 -5.45
N MET A 405 -40.05 15.66 -4.66
CA MET A 405 -41.50 15.60 -4.44
C MET A 405 -42.03 16.88 -3.79
N GLN A 406 -41.27 17.46 -2.87
CA GLN A 406 -41.62 18.70 -2.16
C GLN A 406 -41.21 19.97 -2.91
N ARG A 407 -40.57 19.85 -4.09
CA ARG A 407 -40.03 20.97 -4.89
C ARG A 407 -39.05 21.85 -4.12
N ALA A 408 -38.25 21.25 -3.25
CA ALA A 408 -37.12 21.89 -2.60
C ALA A 408 -35.98 22.12 -3.61
N VAL A 409 -35.08 23.05 -3.31
CA VAL A 409 -33.87 23.33 -4.12
C VAL A 409 -32.59 23.04 -3.37
N SER A 410 -32.65 22.89 -2.04
CA SER A 410 -31.51 22.55 -1.21
C SER A 410 -31.82 21.50 -0.16
N ILE A 411 -30.80 20.72 0.17
CA ILE A 411 -30.78 19.69 1.22
C ILE A 411 -29.61 19.99 2.14
N ALA A 412 -29.88 20.14 3.44
CA ALA A 412 -28.86 20.15 4.48
C ALA A 412 -28.93 18.85 5.30
N LEU A 413 -27.92 18.00 5.16
CA LEU A 413 -27.84 16.72 5.86
C LEU A 413 -27.09 16.85 7.18
N SER A 414 -27.65 16.30 8.25
CA SER A 414 -27.02 16.19 9.58
C SER A 414 -27.34 14.86 10.26
N TYR A 415 -26.61 14.53 11.32
CA TYR A 415 -26.85 13.34 12.14
C TYR A 415 -27.23 13.71 13.58
N ASP A 416 -28.35 13.18 14.06
CA ASP A 416 -28.76 13.27 15.46
C ASP A 416 -28.26 12.03 16.22
N GLU A 417 -27.24 12.22 17.06
CA GLU A 417 -26.67 11.15 17.88
C GLU A 417 -27.63 10.65 18.97
N ALA A 418 -28.47 11.52 19.54
CA ALA A 418 -29.37 11.17 20.64
C ALA A 418 -30.50 10.26 20.14
N ASN A 419 -31.05 10.56 18.97
CA ASN A 419 -32.12 9.79 18.35
C ASN A 419 -31.62 8.71 17.38
N ALA A 420 -30.31 8.69 17.11
CA ALA A 420 -29.67 7.83 16.11
C ALA A 420 -30.41 7.86 14.76
N ALA A 421 -30.53 9.08 14.21
CA ALA A 421 -31.26 9.35 12.98
C ALA A 421 -30.49 10.31 12.08
N LEU A 422 -30.51 10.04 10.77
CA LEU A 422 -30.09 11.00 9.76
C LEU A 422 -31.23 11.98 9.51
N ARG A 423 -30.91 13.27 9.51
CA ARG A 423 -31.85 14.37 9.29
C ARG A 423 -31.49 15.10 8.00
N ALA A 424 -32.49 15.45 7.24
CA ALA A 424 -32.38 16.27 6.04
C ALA A 424 -33.32 17.46 6.18
N ARG A 425 -32.75 18.66 6.23
CA ARG A 425 -33.53 19.90 6.14
C ARG A 425 -33.66 20.31 4.68
N LEU A 426 -34.89 20.34 4.20
CA LEU A 426 -35.26 20.69 2.83
C LEU A 426 -35.66 22.16 2.76
N GLU A 427 -35.03 22.92 1.87
CA GLU A 427 -35.24 24.38 1.78
C GLU A 427 -35.42 24.88 0.34
N GLY A 428 -36.08 26.04 0.25
CA GLY A 428 -36.29 26.83 -0.96
C GLY A 428 -37.31 26.25 -1.96
N GLY A 429 -37.42 26.89 -3.13
CA GLY A 429 -38.42 26.54 -4.14
C GLY A 429 -39.82 27.05 -3.78
N SER A 430 -40.82 26.14 -3.76
CA SER A 430 -42.22 26.46 -3.42
C SER A 430 -42.53 26.37 -1.91
N LEU A 431 -41.52 26.09 -1.09
CA LEU A 431 -41.67 25.89 0.35
C LEU A 431 -41.68 27.23 1.11
N GLU A 432 -42.75 27.50 1.85
CA GLU A 432 -42.85 28.69 2.72
C GLU A 432 -42.00 28.56 4.00
N ARG A 433 -41.68 27.33 4.42
CA ARG A 433 -40.87 27.01 5.60
C ARG A 433 -39.99 25.78 5.33
N PRO A 434 -38.82 25.66 5.99
CA PRO A 434 -38.00 24.46 5.92
C PRO A 434 -38.78 23.23 6.40
N VAL A 435 -38.57 22.10 5.73
CA VAL A 435 -39.15 20.80 6.12
C VAL A 435 -38.02 19.88 6.56
N ASP A 436 -38.10 19.38 7.79
CA ASP A 436 -37.15 18.39 8.31
C ASP A 436 -37.69 16.98 8.05
N VAL A 437 -36.89 16.15 7.37
CA VAL A 437 -37.17 14.73 7.13
C VAL A 437 -36.14 13.91 7.88
N GLU A 438 -36.59 12.89 8.61
CA GLU A 438 -35.71 12.05 9.44
C GLU A 438 -35.79 10.58 9.04
N ARG A 439 -34.66 9.88 9.14
CA ARG A 439 -34.58 8.43 8.94
C ARG A 439 -33.75 7.77 10.04
N PRO A 440 -34.26 6.71 10.70
CA PRO A 440 -33.48 5.95 11.67
C PRO A 440 -32.22 5.37 11.02
N PHE A 441 -31.07 5.67 11.59
CA PHE A 441 -29.78 5.15 11.12
C PHE A 441 -28.82 4.97 12.29
N VAL A 442 -28.38 3.74 12.48
CA VAL A 442 -27.30 3.40 13.42
C VAL A 442 -26.18 2.82 12.60
N GLY A 443 -24.99 3.45 12.67
CA GLY A 443 -23.79 2.94 12.03
C GLY A 443 -23.54 1.48 12.42
N ARG A 444 -22.97 0.69 11.51
CA ARG A 444 -22.75 -0.75 11.76
C ARG A 444 -21.87 -0.98 12.98
N LEU A 445 -20.82 -0.17 13.11
CA LEU A 445 -19.94 -0.21 14.28
C LEU A 445 -20.69 0.34 15.51
N ASP A 446 -21.49 1.40 15.37
CA ASP A 446 -22.33 1.95 16.46
C ASP A 446 -23.35 0.94 17.05
N LYS A 447 -23.83 -0.03 16.26
CA LYS A 447 -24.73 -1.10 16.74
C LYS A 447 -24.05 -2.08 17.67
N VAL A 448 -22.76 -2.35 17.46
CA VAL A 448 -21.96 -3.26 18.29
C VAL A 448 -21.62 -2.62 19.66
N ARG A 449 -21.59 -1.27 19.72
CA ARG A 449 -21.06 -0.46 20.84
C ARG A 449 -21.94 -0.32 22.09
N ARG A 450 -23.25 -0.59 22.01
CA ARG A 450 -24.25 -0.10 23.00
C ARG A 450 -24.41 -0.95 24.28
N ARG A 451 -23.42 -1.75 24.73
CA ARG A 451 -23.53 -2.50 26.01
C ARG A 451 -22.34 -2.22 26.95
N ASN A 452 -22.65 -1.68 28.14
CA ASN A 452 -21.81 -1.51 29.35
C ASN A 452 -20.48 -0.73 29.22
N VAL A 453 -20.54 0.51 28.73
CA VAL A 453 -19.36 1.36 28.49
C VAL A 453 -18.64 1.83 29.77
N ALA A 454 -19.36 2.11 30.87
CA ALA A 454 -18.76 2.75 32.05
C ALA A 454 -17.82 1.82 32.84
N ASP A 455 -18.24 0.60 33.14
CA ASP A 455 -17.44 -0.34 33.94
C ASP A 455 -16.22 -0.86 33.17
N VAL A 456 -16.36 -1.08 31.85
CA VAL A 456 -15.24 -1.45 30.98
C VAL A 456 -14.24 -0.30 30.90
N ARG A 457 -14.72 0.95 30.88
CA ARG A 457 -13.85 2.13 30.92
C ARG A 457 -13.05 2.20 32.21
N ALA A 458 -13.67 1.97 33.35
CA ALA A 458 -12.99 1.97 34.64
C ALA A 458 -11.91 0.88 34.70
N ASN A 459 -12.19 -0.32 34.19
CA ASN A 459 -11.20 -1.40 34.13
C ASN A 459 -9.93 -0.99 33.38
N VAL A 460 -10.10 -0.35 32.23
CA VAL A 460 -9.00 0.03 31.35
C VAL A 460 -8.26 1.27 31.82
N CYS A 461 -8.95 2.23 32.47
CA CYS A 461 -8.27 3.31 33.17
C CYS A 461 -7.27 2.79 34.20
N VAL A 462 -7.62 1.74 34.94
CA VAL A 462 -6.72 1.11 35.91
C VAL A 462 -5.58 0.36 35.21
N HIS A 463 -5.88 -0.35 34.12
CA HIS A 463 -4.88 -1.04 33.32
C HIS A 463 -3.79 -0.08 32.82
N GLU A 464 -4.19 1.01 32.16
CA GLU A 464 -3.26 2.01 31.65
C GLU A 464 -2.51 2.75 32.74
N ALA A 465 -3.19 3.08 33.85
CA ALA A 465 -2.55 3.70 35.00
C ALA A 465 -1.46 2.79 35.59
N GLY A 466 -1.64 1.46 35.54
CA GLY A 466 -0.62 0.48 35.91
C GLY A 466 0.65 0.61 35.07
N HIS A 467 0.51 0.64 33.74
CA HIS A 467 1.66 0.86 32.84
C HIS A 467 2.35 2.19 33.10
N ALA A 468 1.58 3.30 33.14
CA ALA A 468 2.13 4.63 33.33
C ALA A 468 2.84 4.80 34.67
N ALA A 469 2.28 4.21 35.75
CA ALA A 469 2.88 4.29 37.07
C ALA A 469 4.21 3.54 37.14
N VAL A 470 4.27 2.30 36.64
CA VAL A 470 5.53 1.52 36.65
C VAL A 470 6.55 2.13 35.69
N TYR A 471 6.11 2.69 34.57
CA TYR A 471 6.98 3.42 33.65
C TYR A 471 7.65 4.62 34.34
N ALA A 472 6.87 5.44 35.05
CA ALA A 472 7.38 6.57 35.82
C ALA A 472 8.34 6.13 36.94
N LEU A 473 8.03 5.03 37.63
CA LEU A 473 8.86 4.51 38.72
C LEU A 473 10.18 3.87 38.24
N GLU A 474 10.18 3.17 37.10
CA GLU A 474 11.37 2.48 36.57
C GLU A 474 12.31 3.38 35.79
N PHE A 475 11.76 4.33 35.02
CA PHE A 475 12.52 5.18 34.12
C PHE A 475 12.63 6.63 34.60
N GLY A 476 11.82 7.06 35.58
CA GLY A 476 11.80 8.46 36.03
C GLY A 476 11.28 9.43 34.97
N LEU A 477 10.53 8.93 33.99
CA LEU A 477 10.00 9.67 32.85
C LEU A 477 8.48 9.61 32.84
N ALA A 478 7.82 10.70 32.44
CA ALA A 478 6.40 10.68 32.18
C ALA A 478 6.17 9.99 30.83
N THR A 479 5.09 9.22 30.72
CA THR A 479 4.66 8.72 29.42
C THR A 479 4.25 9.92 28.55
N LEU A 480 4.60 9.89 27.26
CA LEU A 480 4.36 11.03 26.36
C LEU A 480 2.87 11.37 26.30
N GLN A 481 2.04 10.34 26.34
CA GLN A 481 0.59 10.45 26.33
C GLN A 481 -0.02 9.19 26.93
N LEU A 482 -0.96 9.37 27.86
CA LEU A 482 -1.79 8.32 28.45
C LEU A 482 -3.23 8.58 28.04
N THR A 483 -3.82 7.71 27.22
CA THR A 483 -5.20 7.93 26.75
C THR A 483 -6.04 6.69 26.98
N VAL A 484 -7.23 6.88 27.55
CA VAL A 484 -8.26 5.85 27.58
C VAL A 484 -9.31 6.26 26.58
N ARG A 485 -9.36 5.50 25.49
CA ARG A 485 -10.41 5.68 24.52
C ARG A 485 -11.43 4.59 24.73
N VAL A 486 -12.66 5.00 24.98
CA VAL A 486 -13.79 4.11 24.79
C VAL A 486 -13.94 3.94 23.27
N ALA A 487 -13.29 2.92 22.73
CA ALA A 487 -13.53 2.41 21.39
C ALA A 487 -14.38 1.14 21.45
N SER A 488 -14.75 0.62 20.28
CA SER A 488 -16.10 0.12 20.02
C SER A 488 -16.48 -1.29 20.48
N THR A 489 -15.53 -2.06 21.00
CA THR A 489 -15.73 -3.47 21.36
C THR A 489 -15.03 -3.86 22.65
N GLU A 490 -13.97 -3.16 23.01
CA GLU A 490 -13.27 -3.22 24.29
C GLU A 490 -12.91 -1.77 24.65
N THR A 491 -12.96 -1.40 25.94
CA THR A 491 -12.19 -0.21 26.31
C THR A 491 -10.74 -0.66 26.24
N ASN A 492 -9.90 0.06 25.51
CA ASN A 492 -8.46 -0.15 25.50
C ASN A 492 -7.83 1.22 25.74
N GLY A 493 -6.68 1.23 26.38
CA GLY A 493 -5.89 2.43 26.45
C GLY A 493 -4.51 2.20 25.87
N PHE A 494 -3.76 3.28 25.80
CA PHE A 494 -2.41 3.24 25.26
C PHE A 494 -1.55 4.26 25.99
N SER A 495 -0.31 3.86 26.22
CA SER A 495 0.75 4.68 26.80
C SER A 495 1.91 4.82 25.82
N PHE A 496 2.14 6.03 25.30
CA PHE A 496 3.32 6.31 24.49
C PHE A 496 4.58 6.40 25.36
N SER A 497 5.58 5.59 25.02
CA SER A 497 6.87 5.52 25.71
C SER A 497 8.01 6.06 24.84
N HIS A 498 9.03 6.63 25.47
CA HIS A 498 10.27 7.05 24.83
C HIS A 498 11.08 5.87 24.27
N GLU A 499 12.04 6.17 23.39
CA GLU A 499 13.01 5.18 22.90
C GLU A 499 14.14 4.97 23.92
N PHE A 500 14.53 3.71 24.12
CA PHE A 500 15.59 3.33 25.06
C PHE A 500 16.69 2.55 24.35
N HIS A 501 17.95 2.83 24.71
CA HIS A 501 19.04 1.95 24.31
C HIS A 501 18.81 0.54 24.90
N PRO A 502 18.79 -0.53 24.08
CA PRO A 502 18.48 -1.87 24.57
C PRO A 502 19.65 -2.40 25.41
N THR A 503 19.38 -2.63 26.69
CA THR A 503 20.31 -3.21 27.66
C THR A 503 19.57 -4.27 28.46
N LYS A 504 20.30 -5.17 29.13
CA LYS A 504 19.68 -6.15 30.04
C LYS A 504 18.71 -5.47 31.02
N THR A 505 19.12 -4.35 31.62
CA THR A 505 18.31 -3.64 32.62
C THR A 505 17.10 -2.97 31.98
N SER A 506 17.26 -2.22 30.87
CA SER A 506 16.14 -1.52 30.23
C SER A 506 15.09 -2.49 29.69
N LEU A 507 15.50 -3.64 29.15
CA LEU A 507 14.58 -4.69 28.70
C LEU A 507 13.82 -5.35 29.86
N LEU A 508 14.49 -5.63 30.98
CA LEU A 508 13.81 -6.17 32.17
C LEU A 508 12.82 -5.17 32.77
N ARG A 509 13.15 -3.87 32.78
CA ARG A 509 12.23 -2.80 33.18
C ARG A 509 11.02 -2.73 32.25
N GLN A 510 11.23 -2.86 30.95
CA GLN A 510 10.15 -2.89 29.96
C GLN A 510 9.20 -4.08 30.19
N VAL A 511 9.72 -5.26 30.52
CA VAL A 511 8.89 -6.42 30.91
C VAL A 511 8.03 -6.09 32.14
N ARG A 512 8.59 -5.41 33.15
CA ARG A 512 7.83 -5.00 34.34
C ARG A 512 6.73 -3.99 34.00
N VAL A 513 7.00 -3.04 33.11
CA VAL A 513 5.96 -2.12 32.59
C VAL A 513 4.85 -2.90 31.90
N LEU A 514 5.17 -3.85 31.01
CA LEU A 514 4.18 -4.68 30.32
C LEU A 514 3.33 -5.52 31.29
N LEU A 515 3.92 -6.07 32.34
CA LEU A 515 3.17 -6.83 33.34
C LEU A 515 2.29 -5.95 34.25
N ALA A 516 2.56 -4.65 34.31
CA ALA A 516 1.94 -3.75 35.28
C ALA A 516 0.44 -3.55 35.09
N GLY A 517 -0.07 -3.50 33.85
CA GLY A 517 -1.49 -3.26 33.58
C GLY A 517 -2.38 -4.33 34.18
N GLY A 518 -2.12 -5.60 33.85
CA GLY A 518 -2.86 -6.72 34.42
C GLY A 518 -2.71 -6.87 35.94
N ILE A 519 -1.55 -6.56 36.51
CA ILE A 519 -1.35 -6.58 37.97
C ILE A 519 -2.14 -5.45 38.65
N ALA A 520 -2.20 -4.27 38.04
CA ALA A 520 -3.00 -3.16 38.56
C ALA A 520 -4.49 -3.51 38.61
N GLU A 521 -5.03 -4.17 37.57
CA GLU A 521 -6.40 -4.69 37.59
C GLU A 521 -6.63 -5.65 38.77
N GLU A 522 -5.69 -6.57 39.02
CA GLU A 522 -5.79 -7.54 40.11
C GLU A 522 -5.82 -6.87 41.48
N LEU A 523 -5.00 -5.84 41.67
CA LEU A 523 -4.91 -5.11 42.93
C LEU A 523 -6.15 -4.26 43.20
N VAL A 524 -6.80 -3.73 42.17
CA VAL A 524 -7.95 -2.83 42.32
C VAL A 524 -9.30 -3.58 42.28
N PHE A 525 -9.46 -4.56 41.38
CA PHE A 525 -10.73 -5.28 41.15
C PHE A 525 -10.74 -6.72 41.68
N GLY A 526 -9.57 -7.26 42.04
CA GLY A 526 -9.41 -8.64 42.46
C GLY A 526 -9.06 -9.59 41.31
N ILE A 527 -8.43 -10.72 41.66
CA ILE A 527 -7.89 -11.68 40.69
C ILE A 527 -8.94 -12.31 39.77
N ASP A 528 -10.16 -12.50 40.27
CA ASP A 528 -11.27 -13.11 39.53
C ASP A 528 -11.93 -12.14 38.52
N GLN A 529 -11.59 -10.84 38.57
CA GLN A 529 -12.13 -9.79 37.70
C GLN A 529 -11.08 -9.27 36.71
N THR A 530 -10.04 -10.06 36.48
CA THR A 530 -8.96 -9.73 35.56
C THR A 530 -9.42 -9.79 34.10
N SER A 531 -9.06 -8.78 33.32
CA SER A 531 -9.48 -8.68 31.93
C SER A 531 -8.61 -9.58 31.03
N THR A 532 -9.17 -9.97 29.89
CA THR A 532 -8.41 -10.60 28.79
C THR A 532 -7.50 -9.62 28.06
N GLY A 533 -7.58 -8.31 28.34
CA GLY A 533 -6.79 -7.26 27.70
C GLY A 533 -5.28 -7.43 27.90
N ARG A 534 -4.85 -8.11 28.96
CA ARG A 534 -3.42 -8.40 29.27
C ARG A 534 -2.69 -9.34 28.30
N VAL A 535 -3.38 -9.96 27.33
CA VAL A 535 -2.79 -10.99 26.45
C VAL A 535 -1.68 -10.40 25.59
N ALA A 536 -1.88 -9.20 25.04
CA ALA A 536 -0.89 -8.52 24.22
C ALA A 536 0.40 -8.24 25.03
N ASP A 537 0.25 -7.71 26.24
CA ASP A 537 1.40 -7.39 27.10
C ASP A 537 2.16 -8.64 27.53
N ARG A 538 1.42 -9.70 27.92
CA ARG A 538 2.04 -10.98 28.27
C ARG A 538 2.79 -11.57 27.08
N ARG A 539 2.23 -11.52 25.87
CA ARG A 539 2.93 -12.00 24.66
C ARG A 539 4.23 -11.24 24.43
N GLN A 540 4.21 -9.91 24.54
CA GLN A 540 5.39 -9.08 24.35
C GLN A 540 6.43 -9.28 25.46
N ALA A 541 6.00 -9.35 26.72
CA ALA A 541 6.83 -9.66 27.87
C ALA A 541 7.52 -11.02 27.71
N THR A 542 6.77 -12.04 27.28
CA THR A 542 7.31 -13.37 26.99
C THR A 542 8.31 -13.34 25.84
N ARG A 543 8.06 -12.57 24.76
CA ARG A 543 9.04 -12.40 23.66
C ARG A 543 10.37 -11.85 24.18
N ILE A 544 10.33 -10.76 24.96
CA ILE A 544 11.54 -10.15 25.55
C ILE A 544 12.24 -11.14 26.50
N ALA A 545 11.48 -11.88 27.30
CA ALA A 545 12.02 -12.90 28.19
C ALA A 545 12.66 -14.07 27.42
N ILE A 546 12.06 -14.52 26.32
CA ILE A 546 12.65 -15.53 25.43
C ILE A 546 13.97 -14.99 24.88
N ASP A 547 13.98 -13.78 24.33
CA ASP A 547 15.18 -13.17 23.75
C ASP A 547 16.29 -12.97 24.79
N HIS A 548 15.94 -12.71 26.04
CA HIS A 548 16.90 -12.63 27.15
C HIS A 548 17.79 -13.88 27.26
N PHE A 549 17.21 -15.06 27.09
CA PHE A 549 17.90 -16.35 27.19
C PHE A 549 18.42 -16.85 25.82
N ARG A 550 17.61 -16.70 24.77
CA ARG A 550 17.84 -17.37 23.48
C ARG A 550 18.61 -16.52 22.48
N THR A 551 18.45 -15.20 22.55
CA THR A 551 18.97 -14.28 21.53
C THR A 551 20.16 -13.49 22.07
N TYR A 552 20.02 -12.89 23.27
CA TYR A 552 21.00 -11.96 23.84
C TYR A 552 22.01 -12.62 24.78
N GLY A 553 21.70 -13.81 25.31
CA GLY A 553 22.58 -14.51 26.25
C GLY A 553 22.83 -13.73 27.55
N PHE A 554 21.83 -12.97 28.03
CA PHE A 554 21.97 -12.15 29.24
C PHE A 554 21.97 -12.97 30.53
N ASP A 555 21.55 -14.22 30.45
CA ASP A 555 21.57 -15.15 31.56
C ASP A 555 22.97 -15.75 31.75
N PRO A 556 23.47 -15.85 33.00
CA PRO A 556 24.80 -16.40 33.25
C PRO A 556 24.93 -17.89 32.90
N ALA A 557 23.84 -18.67 32.90
CA ALA A 557 23.81 -20.09 32.55
C ALA A 557 23.57 -20.35 31.06
N PHE A 558 22.82 -19.47 30.38
CA PHE A 558 22.49 -19.61 28.95
C PHE A 558 23.06 -18.45 28.12
N ARG A 559 24.23 -18.65 27.51
CA ARG A 559 24.97 -17.62 26.74
C ARG A 559 25.05 -17.90 25.23
N ALA A 560 24.65 -19.09 24.81
CA ALA A 560 24.66 -19.47 23.39
C ALA A 560 23.53 -18.75 22.65
N TYR A 561 23.72 -18.54 21.35
CA TYR A 561 22.66 -18.04 20.47
C TYR A 561 21.81 -19.22 19.98
N TYR A 562 20.54 -19.26 20.39
CA TYR A 562 19.59 -20.34 20.08
C TYR A 562 18.85 -20.11 18.74
N GLY A 563 19.14 -19.02 18.04
CA GLY A 563 18.61 -18.74 16.71
C GLY A 563 19.43 -19.33 15.57
N LEU A 564 20.35 -20.27 15.86
CA LEU A 564 21.02 -21.06 14.82
C LEU A 564 20.05 -22.12 14.27
N GLU A 565 20.08 -22.33 12.96
CA GLU A 565 19.21 -23.27 12.24
C GLU A 565 19.99 -24.53 11.82
N ASP A 566 19.26 -25.55 11.34
CA ASP A 566 19.77 -26.82 10.82
C ASP A 566 20.65 -27.61 11.81
N GLU A 567 21.86 -27.98 11.41
CA GLU A 567 22.77 -28.86 12.16
C GLU A 567 23.28 -28.24 13.48
N TYR A 568 23.06 -26.94 13.68
CA TYR A 568 23.48 -26.19 14.85
C TYR A 568 22.32 -25.77 15.76
N GLU A 569 21.10 -26.26 15.49
CA GLU A 569 19.95 -25.95 16.33
C GLU A 569 20.14 -26.47 17.76
N MET A 570 19.93 -25.58 18.73
CA MET A 570 20.06 -25.88 20.15
C MET A 570 18.70 -26.29 20.73
N ASP A 571 18.70 -27.23 21.67
CA ASP A 571 17.47 -27.67 22.36
C ASP A 571 16.84 -26.52 23.17
N ARG A 572 15.75 -25.96 22.64
CA ARG A 572 15.03 -24.81 23.19
C ARG A 572 14.34 -25.14 24.51
N SER A 573 13.93 -26.39 24.73
CA SER A 573 13.17 -26.82 25.92
C SER A 573 13.94 -26.57 27.23
N ARG A 574 15.28 -26.57 27.17
CA ARG A 574 16.15 -26.33 28.32
C ARG A 574 16.03 -24.94 28.94
N THR A 575 15.51 -23.98 28.19
CA THR A 575 15.35 -22.58 28.64
C THR A 575 13.95 -22.26 29.14
N ASP A 576 12.94 -23.09 28.85
CA ASP A 576 11.53 -22.78 29.14
C ASP A 576 11.27 -22.54 30.64
N THR A 577 11.77 -23.42 31.51
CA THR A 577 11.63 -23.26 32.96
C THR A 577 12.30 -21.98 33.49
N ALA A 578 13.42 -21.58 32.89
CA ALA A 578 14.13 -20.37 33.30
C ALA A 578 13.41 -19.09 32.84
N ILE A 579 12.79 -19.13 31.66
CA ILE A 579 11.93 -18.06 31.13
C ILE A 579 10.71 -17.86 32.04
N GLU A 580 10.02 -18.93 32.40
CA GLU A 580 8.88 -18.88 33.33
C GLU A 580 9.30 -18.36 34.71
N ALA A 581 10.42 -18.83 35.26
CA ALA A 581 10.94 -18.35 36.53
C ALA A 581 11.31 -16.85 36.49
N LEU A 582 11.85 -16.37 35.36
CA LEU A 582 12.14 -14.95 35.15
C LEU A 582 10.85 -14.13 35.17
N LEU A 583 9.83 -14.52 34.41
CA LEU A 583 8.55 -13.83 34.35
C LEU A 583 7.86 -13.81 35.71
N ALA A 584 7.80 -14.95 36.42
CA ALA A 584 7.21 -15.03 37.76
C ALA A 584 7.91 -14.12 38.77
N ARG A 585 9.24 -14.03 38.71
CA ARG A 585 10.02 -13.12 39.56
C ARG A 585 9.70 -11.65 39.25
N LEU A 586 9.70 -11.27 37.97
CA LEU A 586 9.40 -9.90 37.54
C LEU A 586 7.95 -9.52 37.86
N GLU A 587 7.00 -10.46 37.74
CA GLU A 587 5.60 -10.26 38.15
C GLU A 587 5.51 -9.96 39.65
N THR A 588 6.22 -10.73 40.48
CA THR A 588 6.28 -10.51 41.94
C THR A 588 6.89 -9.14 42.28
N GLU A 589 8.02 -8.79 41.67
CA GLU A 589 8.68 -7.49 41.87
C GLU A 589 7.81 -6.32 41.41
N THR A 590 7.03 -6.50 40.35
CA THR A 590 6.10 -5.48 39.82
C THR A 590 4.89 -5.32 40.73
N ARG A 591 4.34 -6.42 41.25
CA ARG A 591 3.25 -6.40 42.24
C ARG A 591 3.65 -5.64 43.49
N THR A 592 4.79 -5.95 44.09
CA THR A 592 5.25 -5.25 45.31
C THR A 592 5.46 -3.75 45.05
N LEU A 593 5.95 -3.39 43.86
CA LEU A 593 6.11 -1.98 43.46
C LEU A 593 4.75 -1.26 43.35
N LEU A 594 3.77 -1.89 42.71
CA LEU A 594 2.41 -1.34 42.55
C LEU A 594 1.67 -1.26 43.89
N GLU A 595 1.76 -2.28 44.74
CA GLU A 595 1.16 -2.28 46.08
C GLU A 595 1.65 -1.10 46.93
N SER A 596 2.96 -0.82 46.86
CA SER A 596 3.58 0.31 47.58
C SER A 596 3.16 1.68 47.04
N ASN A 597 2.62 1.74 45.81
CA ASN A 597 2.26 2.97 45.10
C ASN A 597 0.79 2.98 44.63
N LEU A 598 -0.09 2.20 45.27
CA LEU A 598 -1.47 2.02 44.81
C LEU A 598 -2.28 3.34 44.81
N ALA A 599 -1.96 4.25 45.73
CA ALA A 599 -2.56 5.59 45.78
C ALA A 599 -2.22 6.43 44.53
N PHE A 600 -1.03 6.26 43.97
CA PHE A 600 -0.62 6.92 42.73
C PHE A 600 -1.36 6.33 41.52
N VAL A 601 -1.43 5.00 41.42
CA VAL A 601 -2.14 4.28 40.35
C VAL A 601 -3.63 4.66 40.31
N THR A 602 -4.31 4.62 41.46
CA THR A 602 -5.74 4.94 41.55
C THR A 602 -6.04 6.41 41.23
N ASN A 603 -5.15 7.33 41.60
CA ASN A 603 -5.30 8.75 41.26
C ASN A 603 -5.08 9.01 39.75
N LEU A 604 -4.08 8.35 39.15
CA LEU A 604 -3.89 8.36 37.70
C LEU A 604 -5.14 7.81 36.98
N ALA A 605 -5.66 6.67 37.41
CA ALA A 605 -6.86 6.05 36.83
C ALA A 605 -8.09 6.98 36.92
N ALA A 606 -8.35 7.60 38.07
CA ALA A 606 -9.47 8.51 38.26
C ALA A 606 -9.33 9.80 37.43
N SER A 607 -8.11 10.34 37.34
CA SER A 607 -7.81 11.51 36.51
C SER A 607 -8.00 11.19 35.03
N LEU A 608 -7.59 10.00 34.61
CA LEU A 608 -7.72 9.49 33.24
C LEU A 608 -9.19 9.18 32.89
N GLU A 609 -9.98 8.67 33.83
CA GLU A 609 -11.41 8.45 33.65
C GLU A 609 -12.16 9.78 33.45
N THR A 610 -11.78 10.82 34.21
CA THR A 610 -12.40 12.14 34.12
C THR A 610 -12.00 12.87 32.84
N ALA A 611 -10.70 12.89 32.51
CA ALA A 611 -10.17 13.65 31.38
C ALA A 611 -10.24 12.90 30.05
N GLY A 612 -10.30 11.56 30.06
CA GLY A 612 -10.17 10.69 28.88
C GLY A 612 -8.75 10.63 28.29
N MET A 613 -7.94 11.65 28.51
CA MET A 613 -6.55 11.76 28.08
C MET A 613 -5.73 12.57 29.08
N LEU A 614 -4.51 12.12 29.37
CA LEU A 614 -3.50 12.83 30.14
C LEU A 614 -2.23 12.96 29.29
N ASP A 615 -1.71 14.17 29.17
CA ASP A 615 -0.41 14.42 28.55
C ASP A 615 0.73 14.18 29.56
N ALA A 616 1.98 14.20 29.07
CA ALA A 616 3.16 13.99 29.91
C ALA A 616 3.25 14.97 31.09
N ALA A 617 2.79 16.21 30.92
CA ALA A 617 2.80 17.22 31.99
C ALA A 617 1.78 16.90 33.09
N ALA A 618 0.58 16.46 32.72
CA ALA A 618 -0.45 16.01 33.65
C ALA A 618 0.00 14.77 34.42
N VAL A 619 0.59 13.78 33.74
CA VAL A 619 1.14 12.57 34.37
C VAL A 619 2.26 12.94 35.36
N ALA A 620 3.19 13.81 34.97
CA ALA A 620 4.28 14.27 35.84
C ALA A 620 3.76 15.04 37.07
N SER A 621 2.73 15.86 36.91
CA SER A 621 2.10 16.59 38.02
C SER A 621 1.46 15.64 39.03
N ILE A 622 0.76 14.61 38.56
CA ILE A 622 0.15 13.60 39.44
C ILE A 622 1.25 12.79 40.14
N ALA A 623 2.30 12.38 39.42
CA ALA A 623 3.44 11.67 39.99
C ALA A 623 4.13 12.46 41.11
N ALA A 624 4.37 13.76 40.90
CA ALA A 624 4.97 14.64 41.88
C ALA A 624 4.14 14.75 43.18
N ALA A 625 2.81 14.77 43.07
CA ALA A 625 1.91 14.81 44.23
C ALA A 625 2.01 13.56 45.13
N HIS A 626 2.46 12.44 44.57
CA HIS A 626 2.71 11.18 45.28
C HIS A 626 4.19 10.93 45.58
N GLY A 627 5.05 11.94 45.42
CA GLY A 627 6.48 11.84 45.73
C GLY A 627 7.32 11.09 44.69
N VAL A 628 6.78 10.86 43.49
CA VAL A 628 7.49 10.21 42.38
C VAL A 628 8.14 11.28 41.50
N ALA A 629 9.48 11.27 41.42
CA ALA A 629 10.22 12.19 40.56
C ALA A 629 10.12 11.75 39.09
N CYS A 630 9.49 12.60 38.27
CA CYS A 630 9.13 12.27 36.90
C CYS A 630 9.49 13.44 35.98
N ARG A 631 10.35 13.21 34.98
CA ARG A 631 10.74 14.23 33.99
C ARG A 631 9.86 14.15 32.75
N VAL A 632 9.62 15.29 32.13
CA VAL A 632 8.91 15.41 30.85
C VAL A 632 9.94 15.64 29.77
N GLU A 633 9.99 14.75 28.79
CA GLU A 633 10.90 14.80 27.65
C GLU A 633 10.12 14.73 26.33
N SER A 634 10.76 15.09 25.22
CA SER A 634 10.13 15.09 23.89
C SER A 634 10.08 13.70 23.25
N GLU A 635 9.22 13.50 22.25
CA GLU A 635 9.06 12.24 21.51
C GLU A 635 10.37 11.67 20.92
N HIS A 636 11.33 12.53 20.56
CA HIS A 636 12.62 12.12 20.00
C HIS A 636 13.71 11.87 21.06
N TYR A 637 13.37 11.91 22.35
CA TYR A 637 14.32 11.67 23.42
C TYR A 637 14.71 10.19 23.46
N LEU A 638 15.99 9.92 23.25
CA LEU A 638 16.59 8.59 23.38
C LEU A 638 17.30 8.52 24.74
N ASP A 639 16.78 7.70 25.65
CA ASP A 639 17.45 7.46 26.94
C ASP A 639 18.63 6.51 26.74
N VAL A 640 19.83 7.07 26.81
CA VAL A 640 21.10 6.34 26.75
C VAL A 640 21.81 6.54 28.06
N SER A 641 22.28 5.44 28.66
CA SER A 641 23.17 5.52 29.82
C SER A 641 24.39 6.39 29.49
N GLY A 642 24.92 7.12 30.49
CA GLY A 642 26.10 7.98 30.37
C GLY A 642 27.41 7.22 30.12
N TYR A 643 27.45 6.34 29.11
CA TYR A 643 28.59 5.47 28.79
C TYR A 643 29.86 6.26 28.52
N ARG A 644 29.73 7.45 27.91
CA ARG A 644 30.87 8.33 27.62
C ARG A 644 31.51 8.84 28.92
N GLU A 645 30.72 9.38 29.84
CA GLU A 645 31.23 9.85 31.12
C GLU A 645 31.81 8.72 31.96
N GLN A 646 31.16 7.55 31.98
CA GLN A 646 31.68 6.36 32.65
C GLN A 646 33.01 5.89 32.03
N LEU A 647 33.14 5.94 30.71
CA LEU A 647 34.37 5.61 30.00
C LEU A 647 35.47 6.64 30.29
N GLU A 648 35.14 7.92 30.32
CA GLU A 648 36.05 9.01 30.65
C GLU A 648 36.51 8.92 32.12
N GLN A 649 35.63 8.61 33.07
CA GLN A 649 35.98 8.33 34.47
C GLN A 649 36.93 7.14 34.59
N LYS A 650 36.65 6.03 33.89
CA LYS A 650 37.52 4.83 33.89
C LYS A 650 38.85 5.02 33.14
N ARG A 651 38.96 6.03 32.28
CA ARG A 651 40.21 6.42 31.61
C ARG A 651 41.04 7.38 32.45
N GLY A 652 40.40 8.15 33.33
CA GLY A 652 41.03 9.12 34.24
C GLY A 652 41.44 8.56 35.61
N SER A 653 41.02 7.34 35.94
CA SER A 653 41.44 6.53 37.10
C SER A 653 42.38 5.41 36.67
#